data_AF-A0A2E7VCU9-F1
#
_entry.id   AF-A0A2E7VCU9-F1
#
_cell.length_a   1.000
_cell.length_b   1.000
_cell.length_c   1.000
_cell.angle_alpha   90.00
_cell.angle_beta   90.00
_cell.angle_gamma   90.00
#
_symmetry.space_group_name_H-M   'P 1'
#
loop_
_entity.id
_entity.type
_entity.pdbx_description
1 polymer ?
#
loop_
_entity_poly.entity_id
_entity_poly.type
_entity_poly.pdbx_seq_one_letter_code
_entity_poly.pdbx_strand_id
1 'polypeptide(L)'
;MALTKIITNTIDLSSDTTGLKMPKGTTTQRPDGIEIDYLIVAGGGGGAGTANNGNGAGGGGAGGVLAGFTKVDGAVGTQTFDIEVGLGGAGGANTTLPNYDGNPGVNGSNSIFSSSFTAIGGGGGGNRNPGGANGANGGSGGGSGCYGGGANSLPGNGTSGQGNDGGTGEAVGVYVNFYGGGGGGAGNAGSASVGGDGIASNLITTSMATTYGVGEVDSGNVYFAGGGGGGRHTVGSGTGTGGLGGGGTGGTSSDNKTAGTDGTGGGGGGASWPPTASPTGYSGADGGNGVIILSTNEASAVVTAGVTVNGTAGAGTRSGIVNGDKYVYIITVATAGDTISFTQTPGDVPDTIPVVGTMRENTTTGKMEIYTGAKGWRALQQTGQNVGIVPSDNFNVTQYVGDGSSTKQISGLNFQPDLTWVKITTQNWLGTIWDSVEGVGLTKAFCLFSGGANTAGARGAGGSAIYGGLTSFNNDGWTSGPGSTDNGNTNSSGNTFVTWNWKVGGNSNTYNKNGTGYASAADAGMDVGNITTTGSSVNTENGISIIQWTGIDTVGKTIPHGFSSAPDVVITKANTAGYGWVTFTNVFSQNTTTDYLYLNDVAAIAGASFGGTNYCTFNPTTLEVATTGGNWSYGVEQTAYCFKSTPGFSLIGKYTGTGSATNTPIIYTGFKPAWILIKNVDRSTTSWILMDIARNTTSPFSNYLLPDYAYGTYTSAGDVVNYYDNGFQIAGSSNFLNQAGNDFFFICFAS
;
A
#
# COMPACT_ATOMS: atom_id res chain seq x y z
N MET A 1 -39.74 17.73 28.79
CA MET A 1 -38.86 18.68 29.51
C MET A 1 -38.48 19.77 28.54
N ALA A 2 -38.53 21.04 28.98
CA ALA A 2 -38.29 22.19 28.11
C ALA A 2 -36.91 22.09 27.43
N LEU A 3 -36.87 22.25 26.10
CA LEU A 3 -35.63 22.47 25.34
C LEU A 3 -35.12 23.87 25.66
N THR A 4 -34.50 24.05 26.84
CA THR A 4 -33.79 25.28 27.17
C THR A 4 -32.53 25.33 26.31
N LYS A 5 -32.63 25.97 25.14
CA LYS A 5 -31.43 26.34 24.37
C LYS A 5 -30.70 27.43 25.16
N ILE A 6 -29.45 27.19 25.51
CA ILE A 6 -28.57 28.22 26.05
C ILE A 6 -28.12 29.08 24.86
N ILE A 7 -28.53 30.36 24.83
CA ILE A 7 -28.25 31.30 23.73
C ILE A 7 -27.44 32.50 24.24
N THR A 8 -26.60 32.28 25.26
CA THR A 8 -25.77 33.32 25.87
C THR A 8 -24.31 33.12 25.46
N ASN A 9 -23.54 34.21 25.40
CA ASN A 9 -22.11 34.15 25.10
C ASN A 9 -21.29 33.53 26.26
N THR A 10 -21.84 33.56 27.48
CA THR A 10 -21.22 33.04 28.69
C THR A 10 -22.25 32.33 29.58
N ILE A 11 -21.79 31.32 30.31
CA ILE A 11 -22.50 30.68 31.42
C ILE A 11 -21.67 30.94 32.68
N ASP A 12 -22.16 31.79 33.57
CA ASP A 12 -21.48 32.12 34.84
C ASP A 12 -22.07 31.26 35.98
N LEU A 13 -21.24 30.37 36.53
CA LEU A 13 -21.59 29.46 37.63
C LEU A 13 -20.88 29.84 38.94
N SER A 14 -20.29 31.03 39.03
CA SER A 14 -19.49 31.46 40.19
C SER A 14 -20.28 31.55 41.50
N SER A 15 -21.62 31.70 41.41
CA SER A 15 -22.52 31.79 42.57
C SER A 15 -23.21 30.48 42.94
N ASP A 16 -23.28 29.51 42.02
CA ASP A 16 -23.85 28.18 42.25
C ASP A 16 -23.31 27.17 41.22
N THR A 17 -22.40 26.30 41.65
CA THR A 17 -21.80 25.25 40.82
C THR A 17 -22.69 24.02 40.66
N THR A 18 -23.86 23.98 41.31
CA THR A 18 -24.81 22.87 41.27
C THR A 18 -25.93 23.07 40.24
N GLY A 19 -26.05 24.28 39.68
CA GLY A 19 -27.10 24.66 38.72
C GLY A 19 -26.99 24.02 37.34
N LEU A 20 -25.83 23.45 36.99
CA LEU A 20 -25.61 22.70 35.74
C LEU A 20 -25.04 21.31 36.05
N LYS A 21 -25.85 20.27 35.88
CA LYS A 21 -25.40 18.87 35.97
C LYS A 21 -25.21 18.31 34.56
N MET A 22 -23.96 18.06 34.18
CA MET A 22 -23.65 17.36 32.93
C MET A 22 -23.61 15.84 33.15
N PRO A 23 -24.07 15.03 32.17
CA PRO A 23 -23.88 13.58 32.20
C PRO A 23 -22.40 13.22 32.35
N LYS A 24 -22.09 12.10 33.00
CA LYS A 24 -20.72 11.61 33.24
C LYS A 24 -20.51 10.24 32.61
N GLY A 25 -19.29 9.95 32.14
CA GLY A 25 -18.88 8.63 31.63
C GLY A 25 -17.35 8.42 31.73
N THR A 26 -16.83 7.30 31.23
CA THR A 26 -15.40 6.92 31.28
C THR A 26 -14.82 6.68 29.88
N THR A 27 -13.49 6.63 29.74
CA THR A 27 -12.81 6.31 28.46
C THR A 27 -13.11 4.90 27.99
N THR A 28 -13.25 3.94 28.90
CA THR A 28 -13.65 2.56 28.61
C THR A 28 -15.07 2.43 28.05
N GLN A 29 -15.87 3.50 28.13
CA GLN A 29 -17.17 3.60 27.46
C GLN A 29 -17.06 4.22 26.06
N ARG A 30 -15.84 4.46 25.55
CA ARG A 30 -15.62 4.79 24.15
C ARG A 30 -15.72 3.51 23.33
N PRO A 31 -16.28 3.58 22.12
CA PRO A 31 -16.16 2.49 21.16
C PRO A 31 -14.74 2.53 20.60
N ASP A 32 -13.91 1.54 20.94
CA ASP A 32 -12.51 1.43 20.51
C ASP A 32 -12.39 1.03 19.01
N GLY A 33 -13.53 0.82 18.34
CA GLY A 33 -13.61 0.25 17.00
C GLY A 33 -13.47 -1.26 17.02
N ILE A 34 -13.82 -1.91 15.92
CA ILE A 34 -13.67 -3.36 15.77
C ILE A 34 -12.36 -3.63 15.06
N GLU A 35 -11.44 -4.29 15.75
CA GLU A 35 -10.12 -4.67 15.25
C GLU A 35 -10.14 -6.14 14.85
N ILE A 36 -9.67 -6.46 13.65
CA ILE A 36 -9.69 -7.82 13.10
C ILE A 36 -8.35 -8.12 12.44
N ASP A 37 -7.57 -9.02 13.03
CA ASP A 37 -6.53 -9.75 12.29
C ASP A 37 -7.20 -10.90 11.55
N TYR A 38 -6.87 -11.09 10.28
CA TYR A 38 -7.47 -12.13 9.45
C TYR A 38 -6.43 -13.03 8.78
N LEU A 39 -6.81 -14.30 8.60
CA LEU A 39 -6.20 -15.25 7.68
C LEU A 39 -7.33 -15.83 6.82
N ILE A 40 -7.26 -15.62 5.51
CA ILE A 40 -8.22 -16.10 4.52
C ILE A 40 -7.48 -17.09 3.64
N VAL A 41 -7.93 -18.33 3.61
CA VAL A 41 -7.37 -19.40 2.78
C VAL A 41 -8.45 -19.91 1.86
N ALA A 42 -8.18 -19.89 0.55
CA ALA A 42 -9.10 -20.41 -0.46
C ALA A 42 -9.11 -21.94 -0.51
N GLY A 43 -10.03 -22.53 -1.28
CA GLY A 43 -10.00 -23.97 -1.54
C GLY A 43 -8.82 -24.36 -2.42
N GLY A 44 -8.20 -25.51 -2.15
CA GLY A 44 -7.13 -26.06 -2.99
C GLY A 44 -7.66 -26.63 -4.30
N GLY A 45 -6.82 -26.67 -5.34
CA GLY A 45 -7.15 -27.34 -6.60
C GLY A 45 -7.08 -28.86 -6.50
N GLY A 46 -7.87 -29.55 -7.31
CA GLY A 46 -7.82 -31.01 -7.43
C GLY A 46 -6.58 -31.49 -8.18
N GLY A 47 -6.08 -32.68 -7.86
CA GLY A 47 -5.05 -33.36 -8.64
C GLY A 47 -5.61 -33.92 -9.94
N ALA A 48 -4.76 -34.10 -10.95
CA ALA A 48 -5.19 -34.66 -12.24
C ALA A 48 -5.35 -36.18 -12.19
N GLY A 49 -6.26 -36.69 -13.03
CA GLY A 49 -6.42 -38.12 -13.30
C GLY A 49 -5.52 -38.61 -14.43
N THR A 50 -5.43 -39.93 -14.56
CA THR A 50 -4.70 -40.63 -15.63
C THR A 50 -5.61 -41.59 -16.39
N ALA A 51 -5.35 -41.77 -17.69
CA ALA A 51 -5.98 -42.83 -18.49
C ALA A 51 -5.21 -44.17 -18.37
N ASN A 52 -5.69 -45.22 -19.04
CA ASN A 52 -5.00 -46.51 -19.14
C ASN A 52 -3.57 -46.33 -19.67
N ASN A 53 -2.59 -46.94 -18.99
CA ASN A 53 -1.14 -46.78 -19.22
C ASN A 53 -0.58 -45.36 -18.97
N GLY A 54 -1.28 -44.54 -18.17
CA GLY A 54 -0.95 -43.14 -17.87
C GLY A 54 0.28 -42.91 -16.97
N ASN A 55 1.24 -42.11 -17.43
CA ASN A 55 2.36 -41.60 -16.63
C ASN A 55 1.89 -40.60 -15.53
N GLY A 56 2.79 -40.16 -14.64
CA GLY A 56 2.48 -39.29 -13.50
C GLY A 56 1.67 -38.02 -13.84
N ALA A 57 0.51 -37.86 -13.19
CA ALA A 57 -0.33 -36.67 -13.30
C ALA A 57 0.09 -35.57 -12.31
N GLY A 58 -0.20 -34.31 -12.65
CA GLY A 58 0.10 -33.17 -11.82
C GLY A 58 -0.74 -33.12 -10.54
N GLY A 59 -0.14 -32.66 -9.45
CA GLY A 59 -0.84 -32.33 -8.21
C GLY A 59 -1.58 -30.99 -8.31
N GLY A 60 -2.65 -30.82 -7.55
CA GLY A 60 -3.36 -29.54 -7.45
C GLY A 60 -2.56 -28.53 -6.64
N GLY A 61 -2.63 -27.25 -7.04
CA GLY A 61 -2.08 -26.13 -6.30
C GLY A 61 -2.92 -25.83 -5.06
N ALA A 62 -2.29 -25.31 -4.02
CA ALA A 62 -3.00 -24.85 -2.83
C ALA A 62 -3.89 -23.63 -3.10
N GLY A 63 -4.87 -23.40 -2.23
CA GLY A 63 -5.62 -22.15 -2.19
C GLY A 63 -4.70 -20.96 -1.94
N GLY A 64 -5.08 -19.80 -2.45
CA GLY A 64 -4.40 -18.55 -2.12
C GLY A 64 -4.56 -18.21 -0.65
N VAL A 65 -3.58 -17.52 -0.08
CA VAL A 65 -3.60 -17.04 1.31
C VAL A 65 -3.54 -15.52 1.34
N LEU A 66 -4.45 -14.90 2.08
CA LEU A 66 -4.38 -13.50 2.46
C LEU A 66 -4.34 -13.40 3.98
N ALA A 67 -3.34 -12.69 4.52
CA ALA A 67 -3.26 -12.37 5.93
C ALA A 67 -3.07 -10.87 6.10
N GLY A 68 -3.67 -10.31 7.15
CA GLY A 68 -3.58 -8.88 7.40
C GLY A 68 -4.39 -8.42 8.60
N PHE A 69 -4.55 -7.11 8.69
CA PHE A 69 -5.27 -6.43 9.75
C PHE A 69 -6.25 -5.43 9.13
N THR A 70 -7.44 -5.34 9.71
CA THR A 70 -8.42 -4.29 9.40
C THR A 70 -9.03 -3.74 10.69
N LYS A 71 -9.35 -2.45 10.68
CA LYS A 71 -9.99 -1.76 11.80
C LYS A 71 -11.17 -0.94 11.31
N VAL A 72 -12.30 -1.08 11.99
CA VAL A 72 -13.45 -0.20 11.82
C VAL A 72 -13.48 0.79 12.97
N ASP A 73 -12.86 1.95 12.78
CA ASP A 73 -12.67 2.96 13.82
C ASP A 73 -13.98 3.52 14.36
N GLY A 74 -14.13 3.50 15.69
CA GLY A 74 -15.19 4.21 16.41
C GLY A 74 -16.61 3.68 16.21
N ALA A 75 -16.79 2.53 15.55
CA ALA A 75 -18.09 1.94 15.25
C ALA A 75 -18.88 1.64 16.52
N VAL A 76 -20.09 2.21 16.62
CA VAL A 76 -21.11 1.79 17.59
C VAL A 76 -22.18 1.01 16.84
N GLY A 77 -22.56 -0.14 17.40
CA GLY A 77 -23.58 -1.00 16.82
C GLY A 77 -22.99 -2.17 16.03
N THR A 78 -23.84 -2.78 15.21
CA THR A 78 -23.55 -4.02 14.52
C THR A 78 -22.86 -3.75 13.19
N GLN A 79 -21.62 -4.20 13.06
CA GLN A 79 -20.87 -4.23 11.79
C GLN A 79 -20.97 -5.61 11.18
N THR A 80 -21.40 -5.69 9.93
CA THR A 80 -21.62 -6.93 9.19
C THR A 80 -20.58 -7.08 8.09
N PHE A 81 -19.98 -8.26 7.99
CA PHE A 81 -18.99 -8.62 7.00
C PHE A 81 -19.47 -9.83 6.21
N ASP A 82 -19.37 -9.76 4.89
CA ASP A 82 -19.63 -10.90 4.01
C ASP A 82 -18.53 -11.95 4.18
N ILE A 83 -18.92 -13.22 4.21
CA ILE A 83 -18.00 -14.35 4.33
C ILE A 83 -18.36 -15.48 3.37
N GLU A 84 -17.34 -16.04 2.73
CA GLU A 84 -17.46 -17.23 1.88
C GLU A 84 -16.21 -18.08 2.04
N VAL A 85 -16.36 -19.38 2.30
CA VAL A 85 -15.24 -20.33 2.39
C VAL A 85 -15.17 -21.11 1.08
N GLY A 86 -14.04 -20.99 0.40
CA GLY A 86 -13.79 -21.65 -0.88
C GLY A 86 -13.72 -23.17 -0.73
N LEU A 87 -14.52 -23.88 -1.53
CA LEU A 87 -14.46 -25.34 -1.61
C LEU A 87 -13.23 -25.82 -2.38
N GLY A 88 -12.73 -26.98 -1.99
CA GLY A 88 -11.70 -27.69 -2.73
C GLY A 88 -12.18 -28.11 -4.12
N GLY A 89 -11.28 -28.04 -5.10
CA GLY A 89 -11.55 -28.46 -6.46
C GLY A 89 -11.58 -29.98 -6.59
N ALA A 90 -12.53 -30.50 -7.37
CA ALA A 90 -12.63 -31.94 -7.62
C ALA A 90 -11.38 -32.49 -8.36
N GLY A 91 -10.94 -33.67 -7.96
CA GLY A 91 -9.90 -34.42 -8.64
C GLY A 91 -10.34 -34.81 -10.06
N GLY A 92 -9.39 -34.81 -11.00
CA GLY A 92 -9.66 -35.18 -12.38
C GLY A 92 -10.18 -36.62 -12.46
N ALA A 93 -11.36 -36.81 -13.06
CA ALA A 93 -11.97 -38.14 -13.20
C ALA A 93 -11.10 -39.08 -14.05
N ASN A 94 -11.23 -40.40 -13.79
CA ASN A 94 -10.67 -41.38 -14.71
C ASN A 94 -11.45 -41.38 -16.03
N THR A 95 -10.80 -41.87 -17.09
CA THR A 95 -11.46 -42.11 -18.38
C THR A 95 -11.40 -43.59 -18.72
N THR A 96 -12.52 -44.13 -19.21
CA THR A 96 -12.59 -45.45 -19.86
C THR A 96 -12.52 -45.26 -21.38
N LEU A 97 -11.79 -46.14 -22.07
CA LEU A 97 -11.50 -46.13 -23.52
C LEU A 97 -12.67 -45.68 -24.43
N PRO A 98 -12.38 -45.01 -25.57
CA PRO A 98 -11.11 -45.09 -26.32
C PRO A 98 -10.17 -43.88 -26.21
N ASN A 99 -10.50 -42.84 -25.43
CA ASN A 99 -9.60 -41.69 -25.27
C ASN A 99 -8.51 -41.97 -24.23
N TYR A 100 -7.24 -41.80 -24.63
CA TYR A 100 -6.03 -42.03 -23.83
C TYR A 100 -5.70 -40.88 -22.87
N ASP A 101 -6.64 -39.97 -22.64
CA ASP A 101 -6.43 -38.74 -21.89
C ASP A 101 -7.12 -38.82 -20.53
N GLY A 102 -6.37 -38.65 -19.44
CA GLY A 102 -6.98 -38.40 -18.13
C GLY A 102 -7.62 -37.02 -18.07
N ASN A 103 -8.45 -36.71 -17.07
CA ASN A 103 -8.98 -35.34 -16.93
C ASN A 103 -8.07 -34.49 -16.03
N PRO A 104 -7.89 -33.19 -16.33
CA PRO A 104 -7.23 -32.26 -15.42
C PRO A 104 -8.04 -32.14 -14.11
N GLY A 105 -7.36 -31.74 -13.04
CA GLY A 105 -8.03 -31.36 -11.81
C GLY A 105 -8.83 -30.08 -11.98
N VAL A 106 -9.88 -29.90 -11.19
CA VAL A 106 -10.67 -28.66 -11.16
C VAL A 106 -10.01 -27.66 -10.21
N ASN A 107 -10.08 -26.37 -10.53
CA ASN A 107 -9.63 -25.33 -9.62
C ASN A 107 -10.47 -25.31 -8.34
N GLY A 108 -9.85 -24.95 -7.22
CA GLY A 108 -10.57 -24.62 -6.00
C GLY A 108 -11.39 -23.34 -6.16
N SER A 109 -12.34 -23.13 -5.26
CA SER A 109 -13.14 -21.90 -5.21
C SER A 109 -12.48 -20.86 -4.29
N ASN A 110 -12.86 -19.59 -4.49
CA ASN A 110 -12.33 -18.48 -3.71
C ASN A 110 -12.87 -18.46 -2.28
N SER A 111 -12.10 -17.92 -1.34
CA SER A 111 -12.62 -17.49 -0.03
C SER A 111 -12.72 -15.97 0.01
N ILE A 112 -13.78 -15.44 0.62
CA ILE A 112 -14.07 -14.01 0.70
C ILE A 112 -14.27 -13.63 2.16
N PHE A 113 -13.64 -12.56 2.61
CA PHE A 113 -13.95 -11.90 3.87
C PHE A 113 -14.04 -10.41 3.61
N SER A 114 -15.22 -9.81 3.82
CA SER A 114 -15.54 -8.48 3.28
C SER A 114 -15.44 -8.46 1.75
N SER A 115 -16.24 -7.64 1.07
CA SER A 115 -16.20 -7.51 -0.40
C SER A 115 -14.84 -7.07 -0.96
N SER A 116 -13.88 -6.73 -0.10
CA SER A 116 -12.55 -6.22 -0.43
C SER A 116 -11.41 -7.25 -0.28
N PHE A 117 -11.62 -8.41 0.36
CA PHE A 117 -10.54 -9.41 0.54
C PHE A 117 -10.95 -10.76 -0.04
N THR A 118 -10.38 -11.10 -1.20
CA THR A 118 -10.65 -12.36 -1.93
C THR A 118 -9.36 -13.16 -2.09
N ALA A 119 -9.30 -14.31 -1.43
CA ALA A 119 -8.28 -15.33 -1.67
C ALA A 119 -8.71 -16.21 -2.85
N ILE A 120 -7.83 -16.38 -3.84
CA ILE A 120 -8.13 -17.09 -5.09
C ILE A 120 -7.96 -18.60 -4.90
N GLY A 121 -8.90 -19.40 -5.39
CA GLY A 121 -8.82 -20.86 -5.33
C GLY A 121 -7.60 -21.43 -6.07
N GLY A 122 -7.10 -22.56 -5.58
CA GLY A 122 -5.90 -23.21 -6.11
C GLY A 122 -6.09 -23.78 -7.51
N GLY A 123 -5.03 -23.80 -8.31
CA GLY A 123 -5.06 -24.32 -9.68
C GLY A 123 -5.12 -25.84 -9.74
N GLY A 124 -5.97 -26.40 -10.59
CA GLY A 124 -6.04 -27.84 -10.84
C GLY A 124 -4.79 -28.42 -11.49
N GLY A 125 -4.45 -29.67 -11.16
CA GLY A 125 -3.31 -30.38 -11.73
C GLY A 125 -3.49 -30.75 -13.21
N GLY A 126 -2.40 -30.71 -13.97
CA GLY A 126 -2.37 -31.06 -15.39
C GLY A 126 -2.38 -32.58 -15.64
N ASN A 127 -3.22 -33.03 -16.58
CA ASN A 127 -3.29 -34.42 -17.02
C ASN A 127 -2.24 -34.76 -18.09
N ARG A 128 -2.16 -36.05 -18.45
CA ARG A 128 -1.39 -36.55 -19.59
C ARG A 128 -2.26 -36.51 -20.85
N ASN A 129 -1.82 -35.75 -21.86
CA ASN A 129 -2.34 -35.76 -23.23
C ASN A 129 -1.14 -35.63 -24.20
N PRO A 130 -1.10 -36.26 -25.39
CA PRO A 130 -0.16 -35.90 -26.46
C PRO A 130 -0.29 -34.40 -26.83
N GLY A 131 0.52 -33.58 -26.15
CA GLY A 131 0.45 -32.12 -26.18
C GLY A 131 0.74 -31.45 -24.83
N GLY A 132 0.65 -32.23 -23.72
CA GLY A 132 0.90 -31.78 -22.35
C GLY A 132 -0.19 -30.85 -21.82
N ALA A 133 -1.01 -31.28 -20.86
CA ALA A 133 -1.89 -30.33 -20.19
C ALA A 133 -1.11 -29.63 -19.09
N ASN A 134 -1.04 -28.31 -19.22
CA ASN A 134 -0.43 -27.46 -18.22
C ASN A 134 -1.19 -27.57 -16.89
N GLY A 135 -0.50 -27.31 -15.79
CA GLY A 135 -1.20 -27.00 -14.55
C GLY A 135 -2.05 -25.74 -14.74
N ALA A 136 -3.21 -25.67 -14.10
CA ALA A 136 -4.02 -24.46 -14.14
C ALA A 136 -3.48 -23.39 -13.19
N ASN A 137 -3.67 -22.13 -13.54
CA ASN A 137 -3.36 -21.01 -12.65
C ASN A 137 -4.38 -20.96 -11.50
N GLY A 138 -3.96 -20.40 -10.36
CA GLY A 138 -4.82 -20.21 -9.21
C GLY A 138 -4.16 -19.34 -8.15
N GLY A 139 -4.67 -19.38 -6.92
CA GLY A 139 -4.00 -18.79 -5.76
C GLY A 139 -2.57 -19.31 -5.66
N SER A 140 -2.41 -20.63 -5.63
CA SER A 140 -1.18 -21.31 -6.05
C SER A 140 -1.43 -22.13 -7.32
N GLY A 141 -0.41 -22.27 -8.16
CA GLY A 141 -0.51 -22.93 -9.45
C GLY A 141 -0.53 -24.46 -9.36
N GLY A 142 -1.29 -25.12 -10.24
CA GLY A 142 -1.29 -26.58 -10.36
C GLY A 142 0.01 -27.13 -10.94
N GLY A 143 0.39 -28.33 -10.55
CA GLY A 143 1.53 -29.03 -11.14
C GLY A 143 1.22 -29.56 -12.53
N SER A 144 2.22 -29.67 -13.40
CA SER A 144 2.02 -30.14 -14.78
C SER A 144 2.03 -31.66 -14.90
N GLY A 145 1.35 -32.22 -15.89
CA GLY A 145 1.45 -33.66 -16.21
C GLY A 145 2.74 -33.98 -16.97
N CYS A 146 3.21 -35.23 -16.93
CA CYS A 146 4.40 -35.65 -17.67
C CYS A 146 4.09 -36.50 -18.92
N TYR A 147 4.80 -36.24 -20.03
CA TYR A 147 4.72 -37.00 -21.28
C TYR A 147 6.12 -37.40 -21.77
N GLY A 148 6.33 -38.68 -22.13
CA GLY A 148 7.59 -39.14 -22.71
C GLY A 148 7.71 -38.72 -24.17
N GLY A 149 8.63 -37.82 -24.51
CA GLY A 149 8.89 -37.45 -25.91
C GLY A 149 9.13 -35.97 -26.23
N GLY A 150 9.44 -35.09 -25.27
CA GLY A 150 10.10 -33.81 -25.55
C GLY A 150 9.24 -32.54 -25.60
N ALA A 151 7.94 -32.58 -25.27
CA ALA A 151 7.16 -31.39 -24.97
C ALA A 151 6.94 -31.29 -23.45
N ASN A 152 7.60 -30.33 -22.80
CA ASN A 152 7.46 -30.10 -21.36
C ASN A 152 6.15 -29.36 -21.08
N SER A 153 5.16 -30.02 -20.47
CA SER A 153 3.97 -29.36 -19.96
C SER A 153 4.37 -28.31 -18.91
N LEU A 154 3.81 -27.10 -18.99
CA LEU A 154 4.13 -26.01 -18.07
C LEU A 154 3.35 -26.12 -16.76
N PRO A 155 3.93 -25.72 -15.62
CA PRO A 155 3.16 -25.58 -14.40
C PRO A 155 2.13 -24.44 -14.53
N GLY A 156 1.11 -24.47 -13.69
CA GLY A 156 0.25 -23.32 -13.48
C GLY A 156 0.98 -22.25 -12.68
N ASN A 157 0.64 -21.00 -12.93
CA ASN A 157 1.18 -19.87 -12.19
C ASN A 157 0.37 -19.61 -10.90
N GLY A 158 1.07 -19.28 -9.83
CA GLY A 158 0.48 -18.74 -8.61
C GLY A 158 0.13 -17.27 -8.76
N THR A 159 -0.85 -16.82 -7.98
CA THR A 159 -1.20 -15.40 -7.91
C THR A 159 -0.22 -14.69 -6.99
N SER A 160 0.47 -13.67 -7.52
CA SER A 160 1.45 -12.89 -6.75
C SER A 160 0.84 -12.35 -5.46
N GLY A 161 1.52 -12.60 -4.33
CA GLY A 161 1.06 -12.21 -3.00
C GLY A 161 0.04 -13.17 -2.35
N GLN A 162 -0.36 -14.26 -3.01
CA GLN A 162 -1.26 -15.27 -2.44
C GLN A 162 -0.72 -16.71 -2.50
N GLY A 163 0.14 -17.02 -3.47
CA GLY A 163 0.74 -18.34 -3.61
C GLY A 163 1.80 -18.42 -4.70
N ASN A 164 2.38 -19.60 -4.87
CA ASN A 164 3.49 -19.84 -5.79
C ASN A 164 3.11 -20.74 -6.96
N ASP A 165 3.98 -20.78 -7.97
CA ASP A 165 3.81 -21.61 -9.16
C ASP A 165 3.86 -23.10 -8.83
N GLY A 166 3.19 -23.90 -9.67
CA GLY A 166 3.32 -25.35 -9.65
C GLY A 166 4.70 -25.82 -10.11
N GLY A 167 4.94 -27.11 -9.94
CA GLY A 167 6.12 -27.81 -10.43
C GLY A 167 5.93 -28.34 -11.85
N THR A 168 7.03 -28.41 -12.58
CA THR A 168 7.10 -29.11 -13.87
C THR A 168 7.22 -30.61 -13.65
N GLY A 169 6.46 -31.41 -14.41
CA GLY A 169 6.68 -32.85 -14.48
C GLY A 169 8.01 -33.20 -15.15
N GLU A 170 8.60 -34.32 -14.76
CA GLU A 170 9.93 -34.78 -15.21
C GLU A 170 9.85 -36.22 -15.74
N ALA A 171 10.54 -36.49 -16.86
CA ALA A 171 10.71 -37.83 -17.41
C ALA A 171 12.20 -38.22 -17.36
N VAL A 172 12.54 -39.25 -16.59
CA VAL A 172 13.94 -39.69 -16.40
C VAL A 172 14.16 -41.06 -17.06
N GLY A 173 14.97 -41.07 -18.12
CA GLY A 173 15.34 -42.28 -18.88
C GLY A 173 14.33 -42.67 -19.96
N VAL A 174 14.75 -43.53 -20.90
CA VAL A 174 14.03 -43.73 -22.17
C VAL A 174 12.67 -44.43 -22.01
N TYR A 175 12.39 -45.18 -20.92
CA TYR A 175 11.09 -45.84 -20.71
C TYR A 175 10.73 -46.24 -19.26
N VAL A 176 11.30 -45.61 -18.20
CA VAL A 176 11.17 -46.19 -16.84
C VAL A 176 10.60 -45.30 -15.73
N ASN A 177 10.85 -43.99 -15.71
CA ASN A 177 10.41 -43.13 -14.59
C ASN A 177 9.73 -41.85 -15.07
N PHE A 178 8.47 -41.65 -14.65
CA PHE A 178 7.69 -40.47 -15.00
C PHE A 178 7.07 -39.82 -13.75
N TYR A 179 7.37 -38.55 -13.57
CA TYR A 179 7.02 -37.75 -12.39
C TYR A 179 6.09 -36.62 -12.82
N GLY A 180 4.85 -36.61 -12.34
CA GLY A 180 4.00 -35.42 -12.45
C GLY A 180 4.57 -34.29 -11.59
N GLY A 181 4.35 -33.05 -11.97
CA GLY A 181 4.69 -31.89 -11.14
C GLY A 181 3.79 -31.81 -9.91
N GLY A 182 4.32 -31.43 -8.76
CA GLY A 182 3.52 -31.07 -7.59
C GLY A 182 2.92 -29.68 -7.74
N GLY A 183 1.80 -29.41 -7.08
CA GLY A 183 1.21 -28.08 -7.04
C GLY A 183 2.05 -27.12 -6.18
N GLY A 184 1.93 -25.82 -6.45
CA GLY A 184 2.51 -24.78 -5.61
C GLY A 184 1.80 -24.70 -4.27
N GLY A 185 2.56 -24.38 -3.22
CA GLY A 185 2.02 -23.97 -1.93
C GLY A 185 2.11 -22.46 -1.73
N ALA A 186 1.53 -21.97 -0.65
CA ALA A 186 1.61 -20.56 -0.29
C ALA A 186 3.03 -20.12 0.12
N GLY A 187 3.85 -21.02 0.65
CA GLY A 187 5.23 -20.76 1.09
C GLY A 187 6.29 -21.03 0.01
N ASN A 188 6.08 -22.06 -0.82
CA ASN A 188 7.05 -22.47 -1.84
C ASN A 188 6.39 -22.94 -3.14
N ALA A 189 7.13 -22.82 -4.25
CA ALA A 189 6.73 -23.40 -5.52
C ALA A 189 6.75 -24.94 -5.48
N GLY A 190 5.90 -25.57 -6.29
CA GLY A 190 5.91 -27.01 -6.49
C GLY A 190 7.16 -27.47 -7.24
N SER A 191 7.51 -28.74 -7.12
CA SER A 191 8.64 -29.38 -7.82
C SER A 191 8.19 -30.70 -8.44
N ALA A 192 9.08 -31.41 -9.14
CA ALA A 192 8.76 -32.73 -9.67
C ALA A 192 8.29 -33.67 -8.53
N SER A 193 7.01 -34.07 -8.61
CA SER A 193 6.25 -34.87 -7.64
C SER A 193 6.06 -34.32 -6.24
N VAL A 194 6.69 -33.21 -5.87
CA VAL A 194 6.62 -32.65 -4.51
C VAL A 194 5.79 -31.38 -4.54
N GLY A 195 4.73 -31.36 -3.74
CA GLY A 195 3.94 -30.15 -3.52
C GLY A 195 4.77 -29.11 -2.75
N GLY A 196 4.60 -27.84 -3.09
CA GLY A 196 5.24 -26.75 -2.35
C GLY A 196 4.63 -26.60 -0.96
N ASP A 197 5.45 -26.28 0.04
CA ASP A 197 4.96 -26.04 1.39
C ASP A 197 4.10 -24.78 1.44
N GLY A 198 3.14 -24.80 2.35
CA GLY A 198 2.27 -23.70 2.71
C GLY A 198 2.95 -22.70 3.64
N ILE A 199 2.16 -21.77 4.17
CA ILE A 199 2.65 -20.73 5.08
C ILE A 199 2.23 -21.04 6.52
N ALA A 200 3.14 -20.80 7.47
CA ALA A 200 2.84 -20.90 8.89
C ALA A 200 2.06 -19.66 9.36
N SER A 201 1.07 -19.87 10.22
CA SER A 201 0.31 -18.80 10.89
C SER A 201 0.37 -18.93 12.40
N ASN A 202 0.54 -17.78 13.05
CA ASN A 202 0.49 -17.65 14.52
C ASN A 202 -0.87 -17.12 15.01
N LEU A 203 -1.86 -17.00 14.11
CA LEU A 203 -3.18 -16.46 14.47
C LEU A 203 -3.97 -17.41 15.38
N ILE A 204 -3.67 -18.71 15.30
CA ILE A 204 -4.21 -19.75 16.17
C ILE A 204 -3.09 -20.60 16.76
N THR A 205 -3.36 -21.22 17.90
CA THR A 205 -2.44 -22.18 18.51
C THR A 205 -2.55 -23.56 17.87
N THR A 206 -1.52 -24.40 18.02
CA THR A 206 -1.54 -25.81 17.60
C THR A 206 -2.65 -26.62 18.26
N SER A 207 -3.06 -26.23 19.47
CA SER A 207 -4.19 -26.85 20.18
C SER A 207 -5.53 -26.48 19.54
N MET A 208 -5.70 -25.22 19.14
CA MET A 208 -6.90 -24.78 18.39
C MET A 208 -6.96 -25.48 17.03
N ALA A 209 -5.85 -25.51 16.30
CA ALA A 209 -5.75 -26.20 15.01
C ALA A 209 -6.20 -27.67 15.10
N THR A 210 -5.64 -28.42 16.05
CA THR A 210 -6.01 -29.83 16.31
C THR A 210 -7.48 -29.97 16.73
N THR A 211 -7.99 -29.09 17.58
CA THR A 211 -9.36 -29.18 18.11
C THR A 211 -10.42 -28.94 17.04
N TYR A 212 -10.18 -27.97 16.16
CA TYR A 212 -11.15 -27.57 15.13
C TYR A 212 -10.88 -28.19 13.76
N GLY A 213 -9.84 -29.03 13.65
CA GLY A 213 -9.49 -29.72 12.42
C GLY A 213 -9.10 -28.77 11.28
N VAL A 214 -8.36 -27.71 11.59
CA VAL A 214 -7.90 -26.71 10.62
C VAL A 214 -6.39 -26.52 10.71
N GLY A 215 -5.76 -26.23 9.57
CA GLY A 215 -4.31 -26.15 9.45
C GLY A 215 -3.59 -27.49 9.72
N GLU A 216 -2.34 -27.58 9.30
CA GLU A 216 -1.47 -28.71 9.60
C GLU A 216 -0.50 -28.35 10.72
N VAL A 217 -0.51 -29.12 11.81
CA VAL A 217 0.43 -28.91 12.91
C VAL A 217 1.72 -29.68 12.63
N ASP A 218 2.79 -28.94 12.37
CA ASP A 218 4.13 -29.50 12.25
C ASP A 218 5.16 -28.66 13.00
N SER A 219 6.05 -29.34 13.72
CA SER A 219 7.19 -28.72 14.42
C SER A 219 6.82 -27.52 15.31
N GLY A 220 5.62 -27.53 15.90
CA GLY A 220 5.11 -26.45 16.76
C GLY A 220 4.44 -25.28 16.04
N ASN A 221 4.38 -25.30 14.72
CA ASN A 221 3.70 -24.30 13.88
C ASN A 221 2.40 -24.86 13.29
N VAL A 222 1.53 -23.97 12.83
CA VAL A 222 0.30 -24.33 12.10
C VAL A 222 0.42 -23.83 10.67
N TYR A 223 0.52 -24.75 9.72
CA TYR A 223 0.66 -24.46 8.30
C TYR A 223 -0.68 -24.48 7.57
N PHE A 224 -0.82 -23.64 6.54
CA PHE A 224 -1.97 -23.58 5.66
C PHE A 224 -1.52 -23.51 4.20
N ALA A 225 -2.36 -24.04 3.30
CA ALA A 225 -2.18 -23.99 1.86
C ALA A 225 -0.91 -24.69 1.33
N GLY A 226 -0.77 -25.98 1.65
CA GLY A 226 0.26 -26.85 1.06
C GLY A 226 -0.16 -27.42 -0.30
N GLY A 227 0.74 -27.42 -1.28
CA GLY A 227 0.48 -27.95 -2.62
C GLY A 227 0.38 -29.48 -2.64
N GLY A 228 -0.38 -30.04 -3.58
CA GLY A 228 -0.51 -31.49 -3.75
C GLY A 228 0.71 -32.11 -4.44
N GLY A 229 1.11 -33.31 -4.03
CA GLY A 229 2.16 -34.08 -4.67
C GLY A 229 1.75 -34.58 -6.06
N GLY A 230 2.68 -34.55 -7.01
CA GLY A 230 2.48 -35.15 -8.34
C GLY A 230 2.61 -36.67 -8.31
N GLY A 231 1.87 -37.36 -9.18
CA GLY A 231 1.92 -38.82 -9.28
C GLY A 231 3.27 -39.33 -9.77
N ARG A 232 3.72 -40.48 -9.25
CA ARG A 232 5.01 -41.10 -9.58
C ARG A 232 4.84 -42.46 -10.24
N HIS A 233 5.40 -42.61 -11.43
CA HIS A 233 5.52 -43.88 -12.14
C HIS A 233 6.93 -44.45 -11.95
N THR A 234 7.12 -45.27 -10.92
CA THR A 234 8.32 -46.10 -10.72
C THR A 234 7.94 -47.36 -9.93
N VAL A 235 8.60 -48.48 -10.20
CA VAL A 235 8.55 -49.66 -9.34
C VAL A 235 9.55 -49.48 -8.18
N GLY A 236 9.05 -49.21 -6.97
CA GLY A 236 9.86 -49.20 -5.74
C GLY A 236 10.41 -47.85 -5.24
N SER A 237 9.92 -46.70 -5.72
CA SER A 237 10.24 -45.38 -5.13
C SER A 237 9.03 -44.78 -4.39
N GLY A 238 9.28 -43.93 -3.39
CA GLY A 238 8.24 -43.37 -2.50
C GLY A 238 7.27 -42.41 -3.21
N THR A 239 6.12 -42.12 -2.60
CA THR A 239 5.06 -41.24 -3.12
C THR A 239 5.52 -39.80 -3.37
N GLY A 240 4.79 -39.11 -4.25
CA GLY A 240 4.93 -37.66 -4.36
C GLY A 240 4.42 -37.02 -3.08
N THR A 241 5.28 -36.40 -2.30
CA THR A 241 4.87 -35.81 -1.01
C THR A 241 4.05 -34.55 -1.28
N GLY A 242 2.93 -34.39 -0.57
CA GLY A 242 2.28 -33.09 -0.48
C GLY A 242 3.12 -32.13 0.37
N GLY A 243 2.94 -30.83 0.16
CA GLY A 243 3.57 -29.81 0.98
C GLY A 243 2.85 -29.63 2.32
N LEU A 244 3.58 -29.13 3.32
CA LEU A 244 3.04 -28.76 4.62
C LEU A 244 1.89 -27.75 4.47
N GLY A 245 0.85 -27.86 5.28
CA GLY A 245 -0.41 -27.13 5.09
C GLY A 245 -1.49 -27.97 4.40
N GLY A 246 -1.41 -29.29 4.54
CA GLY A 246 -2.44 -30.25 4.15
C GLY A 246 -2.42 -30.64 2.68
N GLY A 247 -1.28 -30.55 2.00
CA GLY A 247 -1.14 -31.04 0.63
C GLY A 247 -1.34 -32.55 0.54
N GLY A 248 -2.19 -33.00 -0.39
CA GLY A 248 -2.42 -34.42 -0.66
C GLY A 248 -1.23 -35.06 -1.34
N THR A 249 -0.86 -36.28 -0.92
CA THR A 249 0.20 -37.08 -1.55
C THR A 249 -0.21 -37.58 -2.93
N GLY A 250 0.71 -37.50 -3.90
CA GLY A 250 0.57 -38.09 -5.23
C GLY A 250 0.66 -39.61 -5.19
N GLY A 251 -0.07 -40.28 -6.08
CA GLY A 251 -0.10 -41.74 -6.17
C GLY A 251 1.24 -42.35 -6.60
N THR A 252 1.42 -43.63 -6.28
CA THR A 252 2.47 -44.49 -6.87
C THR A 252 1.85 -45.71 -7.54
N SER A 253 2.69 -46.63 -8.01
CA SER A 253 2.28 -47.94 -8.50
C SER A 253 1.63 -48.81 -7.39
N SER A 254 1.98 -48.59 -6.11
CA SER A 254 1.47 -49.36 -4.96
C SER A 254 0.57 -48.58 -4.00
N ASP A 255 0.64 -47.25 -3.99
CA ASP A 255 -0.03 -46.40 -2.99
C ASP A 255 -1.06 -45.45 -3.61
N ASN A 256 -2.14 -45.23 -2.85
CA ASN A 256 -3.22 -44.35 -3.24
C ASN A 256 -2.84 -42.87 -3.03
N LYS A 257 -3.11 -42.05 -4.04
CA LYS A 257 -3.24 -40.60 -3.91
C LYS A 257 -4.19 -40.21 -2.77
N THR A 258 -3.88 -39.12 -2.09
CA THR A 258 -4.70 -38.57 -1.00
C THR A 258 -5.23 -37.18 -1.35
N ALA A 259 -6.40 -36.85 -0.82
CA ALA A 259 -7.00 -35.52 -0.97
C ALA A 259 -6.21 -34.50 -0.17
N GLY A 260 -6.34 -33.23 -0.57
CA GLY A 260 -5.94 -32.13 0.31
C GLY A 260 -6.78 -32.14 1.58
N THR A 261 -6.19 -31.71 2.70
CA THR A 261 -6.88 -31.69 3.98
C THR A 261 -7.88 -30.53 4.02
N ASP A 262 -9.12 -30.82 4.38
CA ASP A 262 -10.14 -29.79 4.59
C ASP A 262 -9.75 -28.85 5.73
N GLY A 263 -10.09 -27.56 5.59
CA GLY A 263 -9.73 -26.54 6.58
C GLY A 263 -8.27 -26.09 6.49
N THR A 264 -7.53 -26.52 5.46
CA THR A 264 -6.17 -26.06 5.18
C THR A 264 -6.01 -25.39 3.82
N GLY A 265 -6.96 -25.56 2.90
CA GLY A 265 -6.81 -25.15 1.50
C GLY A 265 -5.76 -25.95 0.72
N GLY A 266 -5.39 -27.14 1.19
CA GLY A 266 -4.35 -27.97 0.59
C GLY A 266 -4.72 -28.50 -0.79
N GLY A 267 -3.75 -28.62 -1.70
CA GLY A 267 -3.97 -29.16 -3.05
C GLY A 267 -4.10 -30.69 -3.07
N GLY A 268 -4.88 -31.24 -4.00
CA GLY A 268 -5.09 -32.68 -4.14
C GLY A 268 -3.94 -33.41 -4.83
N GLY A 269 -3.65 -34.66 -4.42
CA GLY A 269 -2.61 -35.49 -5.04
C GLY A 269 -2.93 -35.95 -6.46
N GLY A 270 -1.92 -35.92 -7.34
CA GLY A 270 -2.02 -36.43 -8.72
C GLY A 270 -2.02 -37.95 -8.81
N ALA A 271 -2.70 -38.51 -9.82
CA ALA A 271 -2.76 -39.96 -10.06
C ALA A 271 -1.50 -40.53 -10.76
N SER A 272 -1.32 -41.85 -10.68
CA SER A 272 -0.22 -42.60 -11.30
C SER A 272 -0.68 -43.99 -11.76
N TRP A 273 0.12 -44.69 -12.56
CA TRP A 273 -0.19 -46.04 -13.07
C TRP A 273 0.27 -47.18 -12.14
N PRO A 274 -0.55 -48.22 -11.96
CA PRO A 274 -0.24 -49.43 -11.17
C PRO A 274 0.67 -50.41 -11.93
N PRO A 275 1.33 -51.36 -11.24
CA PRO A 275 2.26 -52.33 -11.83
C PRO A 275 1.55 -53.48 -12.57
N THR A 276 0.23 -53.63 -12.42
CA THR A 276 -0.58 -54.61 -13.16
C THR A 276 -1.56 -53.88 -14.07
N ALA A 277 -1.63 -54.29 -15.34
CA ALA A 277 -2.47 -53.66 -16.35
C ALA A 277 -3.96 -53.67 -15.93
N SER A 278 -4.40 -52.57 -15.34
CA SER A 278 -5.80 -52.32 -15.03
C SER A 278 -6.52 -51.81 -16.29
N PRO A 279 -7.73 -52.30 -16.61
CA PRO A 279 -8.50 -51.81 -17.75
C PRO A 279 -9.12 -50.42 -17.54
N THR A 280 -8.93 -49.79 -16.37
CA THR A 280 -9.49 -48.47 -16.04
C THR A 280 -8.42 -47.51 -15.51
N GLY A 281 -8.47 -46.24 -15.95
CA GLY A 281 -7.61 -45.18 -15.44
C GLY A 281 -7.86 -44.84 -13.96
N TYR A 282 -7.08 -43.92 -13.40
CA TYR A 282 -7.16 -43.51 -12.00
C TYR A 282 -7.54 -42.04 -11.88
N SER A 283 -8.47 -41.73 -10.96
CA SER A 283 -8.81 -40.34 -10.67
C SER A 283 -7.73 -39.67 -9.83
N GLY A 284 -7.53 -38.37 -10.04
CA GLY A 284 -6.84 -37.54 -9.08
C GLY A 284 -7.62 -37.43 -7.77
N ALA A 285 -6.99 -36.85 -6.76
CA ALA A 285 -7.67 -36.56 -5.49
C ALA A 285 -8.20 -35.13 -5.46
N ASP A 286 -9.24 -34.90 -4.66
CA ASP A 286 -9.83 -33.58 -4.45
C ASP A 286 -8.86 -32.66 -3.68
N GLY A 287 -8.95 -31.36 -3.92
CA GLY A 287 -8.35 -30.35 -3.06
C GLY A 287 -9.13 -30.23 -1.75
N GLY A 288 -8.48 -29.72 -0.71
CA GLY A 288 -9.10 -29.43 0.57
C GLY A 288 -9.84 -28.09 0.57
N ASN A 289 -10.93 -28.02 1.32
CA ASN A 289 -11.66 -26.78 1.57
C ASN A 289 -10.76 -25.74 2.27
N GLY A 290 -11.03 -24.47 1.99
CA GLY A 290 -10.37 -23.33 2.63
C GLY A 290 -10.81 -23.11 4.08
N VAL A 291 -10.38 -21.99 4.65
CA VAL A 291 -10.77 -21.55 6.00
C VAL A 291 -10.65 -20.03 6.10
N ILE A 292 -11.51 -19.40 6.90
CA ILE A 292 -11.34 -18.01 7.33
C ILE A 292 -11.13 -18.00 8.84
N ILE A 293 -10.08 -17.32 9.30
CA ILE A 293 -9.78 -17.15 10.72
C ILE A 293 -9.75 -15.66 11.02
N LEU A 294 -10.54 -15.24 12.00
CA LEU A 294 -10.60 -13.86 12.48
C LEU A 294 -10.17 -13.81 13.94
N SER A 295 -9.26 -12.92 14.31
CA SER A 295 -8.89 -12.62 15.70
C SER A 295 -9.28 -11.19 16.01
N THR A 296 -10.23 -11.00 16.92
CA THR A 296 -10.90 -9.72 17.13
C THR A 296 -10.90 -9.28 18.59
N ASN A 297 -11.13 -7.99 18.84
CA ASN A 297 -11.41 -7.48 20.18
C ASN A 297 -12.86 -7.72 20.65
N GLU A 298 -13.70 -8.39 19.85
CA GLU A 298 -15.12 -8.60 20.12
C GLU A 298 -15.39 -10.04 20.57
N ALA A 299 -15.93 -10.19 21.79
CA ALA A 299 -16.13 -11.49 22.44
C ALA A 299 -17.26 -12.34 21.83
N SER A 300 -18.16 -11.71 21.07
CA SER A 300 -19.25 -12.40 20.39
C SER A 300 -19.50 -11.88 18.98
N ALA A 301 -19.92 -12.78 18.09
CA ALA A 301 -20.36 -12.47 16.74
C ALA A 301 -21.73 -13.11 16.44
N VAL A 302 -22.50 -12.57 15.51
CA VAL A 302 -23.74 -13.16 15.00
C VAL A 302 -23.52 -13.64 13.57
N VAL A 303 -23.91 -14.88 13.27
CA VAL A 303 -23.74 -15.47 11.93
C VAL A 303 -25.07 -15.92 11.32
N THR A 304 -25.10 -16.01 9.99
CA THR A 304 -26.22 -16.57 9.21
C THR A 304 -26.29 -18.10 9.29
N ALA A 305 -27.40 -18.68 8.82
CA ALA A 305 -27.69 -20.10 8.99
C ALA A 305 -26.71 -21.06 8.29
N GLY A 306 -26.06 -20.62 7.20
CA GLY A 306 -25.12 -21.43 6.43
C GLY A 306 -23.73 -21.54 7.05
N VAL A 307 -23.46 -20.84 8.15
CA VAL A 307 -22.10 -20.68 8.67
C VAL A 307 -21.76 -21.70 9.75
N THR A 308 -20.56 -22.28 9.66
CA THR A 308 -19.94 -23.05 10.75
C THR A 308 -18.78 -22.27 11.34
N VAL A 309 -18.88 -21.91 12.62
CA VAL A 309 -17.84 -21.18 13.36
C VAL A 309 -17.47 -21.94 14.62
N ASN A 310 -16.17 -22.14 14.86
CA ASN A 310 -15.64 -22.85 16.04
C ASN A 310 -16.34 -24.21 16.24
N GLY A 311 -16.52 -24.95 15.14
CA GLY A 311 -17.19 -26.27 15.13
C GLY A 311 -18.72 -26.25 15.29
N THR A 312 -19.36 -25.08 15.40
CA THR A 312 -20.81 -24.94 15.59
C THR A 312 -21.49 -24.39 14.33
N ALA A 313 -22.35 -25.19 13.72
CA ALA A 313 -23.14 -24.81 12.53
C ALA A 313 -24.46 -24.12 12.87
N GLY A 314 -24.99 -23.32 11.94
CA GLY A 314 -26.31 -22.69 12.02
C GLY A 314 -26.25 -21.20 12.32
N ALA A 315 -27.41 -20.56 12.44
CA ALA A 315 -27.50 -19.13 12.71
C ALA A 315 -27.31 -18.80 14.20
N GLY A 316 -27.05 -17.52 14.48
CA GLY A 316 -27.13 -16.96 15.83
C GLY A 316 -25.79 -16.53 16.41
N THR A 317 -25.79 -16.23 17.70
CA THR A 317 -24.61 -15.72 18.40
C THR A 317 -23.55 -16.82 18.59
N ARG A 318 -22.29 -16.47 18.40
CA ARG A 318 -21.10 -17.30 18.56
C ARG A 318 -20.15 -16.59 19.51
N SER A 319 -19.65 -17.32 20.50
CA SER A 319 -18.58 -16.83 21.36
C SER A 319 -17.23 -17.09 20.68
N GLY A 320 -16.38 -16.08 20.67
CA GLY A 320 -15.00 -16.23 20.22
C GLY A 320 -14.18 -17.01 21.24
N ILE A 321 -13.15 -17.71 20.76
CA ILE A 321 -12.23 -18.45 21.61
C ILE A 321 -11.19 -17.47 22.16
N VAL A 322 -11.01 -17.43 23.48
CA VAL A 322 -10.02 -16.56 24.11
C VAL A 322 -8.61 -16.95 23.65
N ASN A 323 -7.86 -15.99 23.12
CA ASN A 323 -6.46 -16.12 22.72
C ASN A 323 -5.69 -14.85 23.11
N GLY A 324 -5.11 -14.85 24.32
CA GLY A 324 -4.57 -13.63 24.91
C GLY A 324 -5.68 -12.60 25.13
N ASP A 325 -5.46 -11.37 24.66
CA ASP A 325 -6.41 -10.26 24.80
C ASP A 325 -7.45 -10.21 23.66
N LYS A 326 -7.44 -11.19 22.75
CA LYS A 326 -8.34 -11.27 21.59
C LYS A 326 -9.21 -12.53 21.61
N TYR A 327 -10.19 -12.53 20.72
CA TYR A 327 -11.18 -13.59 20.51
C TYR A 327 -11.11 -14.11 19.09
N VAL A 328 -10.92 -15.43 18.94
CA VAL A 328 -10.74 -16.11 17.66
C VAL A 328 -12.04 -16.75 17.17
N TYR A 329 -12.31 -16.57 15.88
CA TYR A 329 -13.41 -17.18 15.13
C TYR A 329 -12.85 -17.94 13.93
N ILE A 330 -12.96 -19.27 13.96
CA ILE A 330 -12.53 -20.17 12.90
C ILE A 330 -13.77 -20.56 12.10
N ILE A 331 -13.85 -20.09 10.86
CA ILE A 331 -14.99 -20.27 9.95
C ILE A 331 -14.59 -21.30 8.91
N THR A 332 -15.23 -22.47 8.95
CA THR A 332 -14.91 -23.62 8.06
C THR A 332 -15.96 -23.86 6.98
N VAL A 333 -17.15 -23.26 7.13
CA VAL A 333 -18.23 -23.31 6.14
C VAL A 333 -18.90 -21.95 6.10
N ALA A 334 -18.98 -21.35 4.92
CA ALA A 334 -19.80 -20.19 4.58
C ALA A 334 -19.96 -20.15 3.06
N THR A 335 -21.12 -19.73 2.56
CA THR A 335 -21.44 -19.65 1.13
C THR A 335 -21.74 -18.21 0.72
N ALA A 336 -21.74 -17.93 -0.58
CA ALA A 336 -22.06 -16.60 -1.08
C ALA A 336 -23.38 -16.05 -0.48
N GLY A 337 -23.29 -14.90 0.19
CA GLY A 337 -24.41 -14.24 0.89
C GLY A 337 -24.49 -14.53 2.39
N ASP A 338 -23.64 -15.41 2.93
CA ASP A 338 -23.47 -15.56 4.37
C ASP A 338 -22.69 -14.39 4.98
N THR A 339 -22.96 -14.11 6.25
CA THR A 339 -22.36 -12.97 6.95
C THR A 339 -21.95 -13.33 8.38
N ILE A 340 -20.96 -12.59 8.88
CA ILE A 340 -20.60 -12.51 10.29
C ILE A 340 -20.70 -11.07 10.75
N SER A 341 -21.34 -10.85 11.90
CA SER A 341 -21.57 -9.51 12.44
C SER A 341 -21.03 -9.36 13.85
N PHE A 342 -20.26 -8.32 14.10
CA PHE A 342 -19.75 -7.97 15.41
C PHE A 342 -20.49 -6.74 15.93
N THR A 343 -20.92 -6.78 17.19
CA THR A 343 -21.65 -5.66 17.78
C THR A 343 -20.85 -5.07 18.91
N GLN A 344 -20.35 -3.85 18.69
CA GLN A 344 -19.70 -3.10 19.75
C GLN A 344 -20.77 -2.33 20.55
N THR A 345 -21.05 -2.80 21.77
CA THR A 345 -21.90 -2.09 22.74
C THR A 345 -21.05 -1.18 23.61
N PRO A 346 -21.44 0.10 23.81
CA PRO A 346 -20.82 0.94 24.83
C PRO A 346 -20.94 0.27 26.20
N GLY A 347 -19.86 0.24 27.00
CA GLY A 347 -19.90 -0.31 28.35
C GLY A 347 -20.95 0.38 29.27
N ASP A 348 -21.59 -0.40 30.15
CA ASP A 348 -22.65 -0.02 31.11
C ASP A 348 -22.29 1.25 31.94
N VAL A 349 -23.13 2.23 32.33
CA VAL A 349 -24.60 2.49 32.56
C VAL A 349 -24.82 4.05 32.52
N PRO A 350 -26.03 4.70 32.71
CA PRO A 350 -27.46 4.39 32.48
C PRO A 350 -28.22 5.41 31.57
N ASP A 351 -29.41 5.00 31.13
CA ASP A 351 -30.50 5.73 30.46
C ASP A 351 -30.20 6.38 29.09
N THR A 352 -30.61 5.65 28.04
CA THR A 352 -30.67 6.00 26.61
C THR A 352 -29.38 5.85 25.80
N ILE A 353 -29.53 5.23 24.61
CA ILE A 353 -28.53 5.25 23.55
C ILE A 353 -28.23 6.73 23.25
N PRO A 354 -26.97 7.19 23.38
CA PRO A 354 -26.65 8.59 23.11
C PRO A 354 -27.00 8.91 21.65
N VAL A 355 -27.67 10.03 21.43
CA VAL A 355 -27.94 10.55 20.08
C VAL A 355 -26.81 11.48 19.65
N VAL A 356 -26.58 11.62 18.34
CA VAL A 356 -25.55 12.54 17.81
C VAL A 356 -25.75 13.93 18.42
N GLY A 357 -24.68 14.49 18.95
CA GLY A 357 -24.69 15.78 19.64
C GLY A 357 -24.85 15.70 21.17
N THR A 358 -25.06 14.50 21.74
CA THR A 358 -25.06 14.33 23.21
C THR A 358 -23.67 14.67 23.78
N MET A 359 -23.60 15.42 24.87
CA MET A 359 -22.35 15.78 25.53
C MET A 359 -22.25 15.17 26.94
N ARG A 360 -21.04 14.78 27.36
CA ARG A 360 -20.75 14.28 28.72
C ARG A 360 -19.37 14.71 29.20
N GLU A 361 -19.16 14.70 30.51
CA GLU A 361 -17.83 14.70 31.13
C GLU A 361 -17.27 13.27 31.12
N ASN A 362 -16.08 13.05 30.58
CA ASN A 362 -15.34 11.81 30.76
C ASN A 362 -14.50 11.91 32.04
N THR A 363 -14.92 11.22 33.09
CA THR A 363 -14.29 11.24 34.42
C THR A 363 -12.94 10.54 34.45
N THR A 364 -12.61 9.70 33.46
CA THR A 364 -11.26 9.12 33.31
C THR A 364 -10.26 10.17 32.82
N THR A 365 -10.69 11.08 31.93
CA THR A 365 -9.80 12.08 31.32
C THR A 365 -9.99 13.50 31.86
N GLY A 366 -11.06 13.74 32.62
CA GLY A 366 -11.50 15.07 33.06
C GLY A 366 -11.95 15.99 31.91
N LYS A 367 -12.23 15.43 30.71
CA LYS A 367 -12.54 16.20 29.51
C LYS A 367 -14.02 16.11 29.14
N MET A 368 -14.54 17.15 28.50
CA MET A 368 -15.84 17.06 27.83
C MET A 368 -15.74 16.21 26.57
N GLU A 369 -16.79 15.45 26.26
CA GLU A 369 -16.92 14.62 25.07
C GLU A 369 -18.29 14.83 24.41
N ILE A 370 -18.34 14.69 23.09
CA ILE A 370 -19.55 14.72 22.26
C ILE A 370 -19.71 13.38 21.56
N TYR A 371 -20.94 12.88 21.52
CA TYR A 371 -21.29 11.68 20.77
C TYR A 371 -21.52 12.04 19.31
N THR A 372 -20.80 11.36 18.42
CA THR A 372 -20.75 11.66 16.99
C THR A 372 -21.44 10.60 16.11
N GLY A 373 -22.17 9.66 16.73
CA GLY A 373 -22.83 8.57 16.01
C GLY A 373 -21.88 7.41 15.75
N ALA A 374 -21.64 7.10 14.47
CA ALA A 374 -20.79 5.98 14.03
C ALA A 374 -19.32 6.10 14.45
N LYS A 375 -18.88 7.26 14.95
CA LYS A 375 -17.56 7.47 15.54
C LYS A 375 -17.60 7.52 17.07
N GLY A 376 -18.73 7.23 17.72
CA GLY A 376 -18.80 7.15 19.17
C GLY A 376 -18.59 8.48 19.90
N TRP A 377 -18.19 8.35 21.17
CA TRP A 377 -17.76 9.49 22.00
C TRP A 377 -16.40 9.99 21.54
N ARG A 378 -16.31 11.30 21.32
CA ARG A 378 -15.08 12.02 20.99
C ARG A 378 -14.91 13.12 22.00
N ALA A 379 -13.69 13.33 22.50
CA ALA A 379 -13.41 14.53 23.27
C ALA A 379 -13.90 15.76 22.47
N LEU A 380 -14.60 16.69 23.13
CA LEU A 380 -14.74 18.02 22.57
C LEU A 380 -13.32 18.51 22.39
N GLN A 381 -12.91 18.58 21.13
CA GLN A 381 -11.61 19.06 20.80
C GLN A 381 -11.62 20.54 21.14
N GLN A 382 -10.92 20.88 22.21
CA GLN A 382 -10.29 22.19 22.25
C GLN A 382 -9.37 22.27 21.03
N THR A 383 -9.36 23.41 20.38
CA THR A 383 -8.34 23.75 19.39
C THR A 383 -6.97 23.28 19.91
N GLY A 384 -6.35 22.29 19.25
CA GLY A 384 -5.03 21.74 19.65
C GLY A 384 -4.96 20.32 20.27
N GLN A 385 -5.97 19.44 20.15
CA GLN A 385 -5.79 17.99 20.45
C GLN A 385 -5.32 17.19 19.22
N ASN A 386 -4.29 16.34 19.41
CA ASN A 386 -3.70 15.50 18.37
C ASN A 386 -4.58 14.26 18.05
N VAL A 387 -4.98 14.10 16.78
CA VAL A 387 -5.80 12.99 16.24
C VAL A 387 -5.05 12.16 15.19
N GLY A 388 -3.72 12.20 15.22
CA GLY A 388 -2.92 11.83 14.06
C GLY A 388 -3.08 12.88 12.96
N ILE A 389 -2.40 12.65 11.85
CA ILE A 389 -2.36 13.61 10.74
C ILE A 389 -3.67 13.52 9.98
N VAL A 390 -4.38 14.64 9.92
CA VAL A 390 -5.47 14.84 8.97
C VAL A 390 -4.84 15.39 7.69
N PRO A 391 -4.78 14.62 6.58
CA PRO A 391 -4.07 15.07 5.38
C PRO A 391 -4.53 16.43 4.86
N SER A 392 -5.84 16.69 4.88
CA SER A 392 -6.44 17.94 4.42
C SER A 392 -6.04 19.19 5.22
N ASP A 393 -5.57 19.01 6.45
CA ASP A 393 -5.10 20.12 7.29
C ASP A 393 -3.62 20.45 7.03
N ASN A 394 -2.96 19.67 6.16
CA ASN A 394 -1.51 19.65 6.00
C ASN A 394 -1.04 19.69 4.53
N PHE A 395 -1.86 19.22 3.60
CA PHE A 395 -1.61 19.32 2.17
C PHE A 395 -2.92 19.57 1.43
N ASN A 396 -2.87 20.41 0.39
CA ASN A 396 -4.02 20.67 -0.45
C ASN A 396 -3.63 20.91 -1.91
N VAL A 397 -4.39 20.29 -2.81
CA VAL A 397 -4.30 20.52 -4.26
C VAL A 397 -5.55 21.25 -4.74
N THR A 398 -5.36 22.39 -5.42
CA THR A 398 -6.47 23.18 -5.94
C THR A 398 -6.17 23.73 -7.35
N GLN A 399 -7.19 23.83 -8.18
CA GLN A 399 -7.16 24.60 -9.43
C GLN A 399 -7.84 25.96 -9.26
N TYR A 400 -7.33 26.96 -9.97
CA TYR A 400 -7.96 28.28 -10.04
C TYR A 400 -7.72 28.95 -11.40
N VAL A 401 -8.58 29.90 -11.74
CA VAL A 401 -8.45 30.72 -12.94
C VAL A 401 -7.94 32.10 -12.55
N GLY A 402 -6.83 32.53 -13.15
CA GLY A 402 -6.31 33.87 -12.99
C GLY A 402 -7.26 34.91 -13.59
N ASP A 403 -7.34 36.07 -12.96
CA ASP A 403 -8.29 37.14 -13.32
C ASP A 403 -7.59 38.45 -13.71
N GLY A 404 -6.25 38.47 -13.67
CA GLY A 404 -5.47 39.65 -14.03
C GLY A 404 -5.57 40.81 -13.04
N SER A 405 -6.26 40.63 -11.91
CA SER A 405 -6.45 41.67 -10.90
C SER A 405 -5.14 42.07 -10.23
N SER A 406 -5.14 43.22 -9.54
CA SER A 406 -3.99 43.69 -8.76
C SER A 406 -3.62 42.74 -7.61
N THR A 407 -4.56 41.92 -7.14
CA THR A 407 -4.36 40.95 -6.07
C THR A 407 -5.38 39.83 -6.22
N LYS A 408 -4.93 38.58 -6.13
CA LYS A 408 -5.82 37.41 -6.15
C LYS A 408 -5.58 36.54 -4.93
N GLN A 409 -6.64 36.34 -4.15
CA GLN A 409 -6.65 35.43 -3.01
C GLN A 409 -6.95 34.02 -3.47
N ILE A 410 -6.09 33.07 -3.09
CA ILE A 410 -6.33 31.63 -3.19
C ILE A 410 -6.66 31.16 -1.77
N SER A 411 -7.88 30.67 -1.56
CA SER A 411 -8.46 30.32 -0.25
C SER A 411 -9.14 28.95 -0.31
N GLY A 412 -9.66 28.46 0.81
CA GLY A 412 -10.26 27.13 0.93
C GLY A 412 -9.24 26.01 1.19
N LEU A 413 -8.03 26.36 1.62
CA LEU A 413 -7.04 25.38 2.07
C LEU A 413 -7.30 24.93 3.51
N ASN A 414 -7.99 25.75 4.32
CA ASN A 414 -8.17 25.59 5.77
C ASN A 414 -6.88 25.59 6.60
N PHE A 415 -5.76 25.98 5.98
CA PHE A 415 -4.48 26.19 6.65
C PHE A 415 -3.63 27.24 5.95
N GLN A 416 -2.62 27.74 6.67
CA GLN A 416 -1.55 28.56 6.11
C GLN A 416 -0.45 27.68 5.54
N PRO A 417 -0.16 27.75 4.22
CA PRO A 417 0.93 27.00 3.64
C PRO A 417 2.28 27.64 3.95
N ASP A 418 3.30 26.80 3.99
CA ASP A 418 4.71 27.14 4.08
C ASP A 418 5.46 26.86 2.78
N LEU A 419 4.94 25.96 1.95
CA LEU A 419 5.48 25.65 0.62
C LEU A 419 4.33 25.67 -0.37
N THR A 420 4.49 26.39 -1.46
CA THR A 420 3.51 26.51 -2.53
C THR A 420 4.21 26.35 -3.87
N TRP A 421 3.76 25.36 -4.64
CA TRP A 421 4.20 25.16 -6.01
C TRP A 421 3.02 25.41 -6.95
N VAL A 422 3.19 26.36 -7.86
CA VAL A 422 2.19 26.74 -8.86
C VAL A 422 2.66 26.38 -10.26
N LYS A 423 1.73 25.90 -11.09
CA LYS A 423 1.97 25.67 -12.52
C LYS A 423 0.74 26.07 -13.33
N ILE A 424 0.97 26.85 -14.38
CA ILE A 424 -0.05 27.13 -15.39
C ILE A 424 -0.30 25.87 -16.23
N THR A 425 -1.56 25.61 -16.56
CA THR A 425 -1.99 24.40 -17.29
C THR A 425 -2.48 24.70 -18.69
N THR A 426 -2.83 25.96 -18.98
CA THR A 426 -3.39 26.42 -20.26
C THR A 426 -2.38 27.13 -21.16
N GLN A 427 -1.14 27.31 -20.71
CA GLN A 427 -0.05 27.94 -21.48
C GLN A 427 1.28 27.22 -21.25
N ASN A 428 2.27 27.53 -22.10
CA ASN A 428 3.61 26.99 -22.02
C ASN A 428 4.50 27.87 -21.13
N TRP A 429 4.37 27.73 -19.81
CA TRP A 429 5.18 28.43 -18.82
C TRP A 429 5.66 27.49 -17.72
N LEU A 430 6.89 27.69 -17.25
CA LEU A 430 7.49 26.89 -16.17
C LEU A 430 6.72 27.02 -14.85
N GLY A 431 6.78 25.98 -14.04
CA GLY A 431 6.27 26.03 -12.67
C GLY A 431 7.14 26.88 -11.76
N THR A 432 6.56 27.42 -10.70
CA THR A 432 7.24 28.29 -9.74
C THR A 432 6.91 27.86 -8.31
N ILE A 433 7.94 27.83 -7.46
CA ILE A 433 7.90 27.41 -6.08
C ILE A 433 8.19 28.62 -5.19
N TRP A 434 7.42 28.77 -4.13
CA TRP A 434 7.64 29.69 -3.03
C TRP A 434 7.62 28.92 -1.72
N ASP A 435 8.43 29.38 -0.78
CA ASP A 435 8.41 28.87 0.58
C ASP A 435 8.50 30.00 1.61
N SER A 436 8.05 29.71 2.83
CA SER A 436 7.98 30.68 3.92
C SER A 436 9.35 31.07 4.48
N VAL A 437 10.40 30.29 4.24
CA VAL A 437 11.76 30.55 4.73
C VAL A 437 12.48 31.53 3.82
N GLU A 438 12.39 31.35 2.49
CA GLU A 438 12.88 32.32 1.50
C GLU A 438 12.08 33.62 1.50
N GLY A 439 10.77 33.49 1.69
CA GLY A 439 9.81 34.57 1.69
C GLY A 439 9.06 34.72 0.36
N VAL A 440 8.50 35.92 0.19
CA VAL A 440 7.50 36.21 -0.84
C VAL A 440 8.05 37.14 -1.93
N GLY A 441 7.40 37.18 -3.08
CA GLY A 441 7.76 37.99 -4.24
C GLY A 441 8.50 37.21 -5.32
N LEU A 442 8.72 37.83 -6.49
CA LEU A 442 9.38 37.16 -7.62
C LEU A 442 10.89 36.96 -7.44
N THR A 443 11.53 37.76 -6.59
CA THR A 443 12.96 37.61 -6.27
C THR A 443 13.22 36.50 -5.27
N LYS A 444 12.17 35.97 -4.65
CA LYS A 444 12.19 34.86 -3.69
C LYS A 444 11.61 33.56 -4.25
N ALA A 445 11.28 33.57 -5.53
CA ALA A 445 10.67 32.43 -6.21
C ALA A 445 11.73 31.53 -6.84
N PHE A 446 11.53 30.22 -6.78
CA PHE A 446 12.33 29.27 -7.56
C PHE A 446 11.56 28.76 -8.78
N CYS A 447 12.21 28.73 -9.93
CA CYS A 447 11.65 28.14 -11.16
C CYS A 447 12.23 26.75 -11.40
N LEU A 448 11.51 25.90 -12.13
CA LEU A 448 11.99 24.59 -12.59
C LEU A 448 12.29 24.67 -14.10
N PHE A 449 13.51 25.09 -14.47
CA PHE A 449 13.99 25.18 -15.87
C PHE A 449 14.92 24.01 -16.24
N SER A 450 14.72 23.40 -17.42
CA SER A 450 15.64 22.42 -18.00
C SER A 450 16.98 23.06 -18.40
N GLY A 451 18.12 22.51 -17.98
CA GLY A 451 19.45 23.01 -18.40
C GLY A 451 20.13 24.00 -17.45
N GLY A 452 19.84 23.93 -16.15
CA GLY A 452 20.70 24.44 -15.08
C GLY A 452 20.66 25.95 -14.76
N ALA A 453 20.17 26.80 -15.66
CA ALA A 453 20.12 28.25 -15.41
C ALA A 453 18.80 28.69 -14.75
N ASN A 454 18.64 28.49 -13.44
CA ASN A 454 17.63 29.23 -12.66
C ASN A 454 18.28 30.46 -12.03
N THR A 455 18.21 31.63 -12.66
CA THR A 455 18.61 32.85 -11.96
C THR A 455 17.60 33.10 -10.83
N ALA A 456 18.08 33.43 -9.61
CA ALA A 456 17.31 34.09 -8.55
C ALA A 456 16.79 35.50 -8.98
N GLY A 457 16.68 35.74 -10.29
CA GLY A 457 16.32 36.96 -11.00
C GLY A 457 15.83 36.69 -12.43
N ALA A 458 15.32 35.50 -12.76
CA ALA A 458 14.95 35.12 -14.15
C ALA A 458 13.63 35.70 -14.63
N ARG A 459 12.95 36.51 -13.82
CA ARG A 459 11.86 37.39 -14.27
C ARG A 459 12.01 38.75 -13.59
N GLY A 460 13.08 39.45 -13.98
CA GLY A 460 13.40 40.82 -13.56
C GLY A 460 14.49 41.54 -14.37
N ALA A 461 15.20 40.88 -15.29
CA ALA A 461 16.32 41.50 -16.03
C ALA A 461 15.92 42.11 -17.39
N GLY A 462 14.68 42.60 -17.53
CA GLY A 462 14.21 43.15 -18.81
C GLY A 462 13.03 44.12 -18.66
N GLY A 463 13.16 45.15 -17.83
CA GLY A 463 12.42 46.42 -17.96
C GLY A 463 10.88 46.43 -18.03
N SER A 464 10.19 45.32 -17.76
CA SER A 464 8.73 45.21 -17.87
C SER A 464 8.11 44.76 -16.53
N ALA A 465 6.92 45.27 -16.23
CA ALA A 465 6.30 45.17 -14.91
C ALA A 465 6.24 43.74 -14.34
N ILE A 466 6.54 43.63 -13.04
CA ILE A 466 6.66 42.39 -12.25
C ILE A 466 5.23 41.91 -11.93
N TYR A 467 4.76 40.85 -12.60
CA TYR A 467 3.41 40.30 -12.42
C TYR A 467 3.44 38.86 -11.89
N GLY A 468 2.49 38.51 -11.02
CA GLY A 468 2.19 37.14 -10.60
C GLY A 468 3.14 36.53 -9.57
N GLY A 469 3.72 37.31 -8.65
CA GLY A 469 4.44 36.77 -7.49
C GLY A 469 3.50 36.44 -6.33
N LEU A 470 3.80 35.41 -5.54
CA LEU A 470 3.15 35.21 -4.24
C LEU A 470 3.54 36.37 -3.32
N THR A 471 2.58 37.01 -2.67
CA THR A 471 2.79 38.23 -1.86
C THR A 471 2.52 38.01 -0.38
N SER A 472 1.75 37.01 0.00
CA SER A 472 1.56 36.61 1.39
C SER A 472 1.08 35.17 1.51
N PHE A 473 1.52 34.50 2.57
CA PHE A 473 0.94 33.25 3.06
C PHE A 473 -0.11 33.59 4.12
N ASN A 474 -1.36 33.26 3.88
CA ASN A 474 -2.52 33.65 4.70
C ASN A 474 -2.98 32.48 5.57
N ASN A 475 -3.79 32.74 6.60
CA ASN A 475 -4.33 31.68 7.47
C ASN A 475 -5.15 30.61 6.71
N ASP A 476 -5.73 30.98 5.58
CA ASP A 476 -6.45 30.10 4.66
C ASP A 476 -5.95 30.35 3.23
N GLY A 477 -4.78 29.79 2.91
CA GLY A 477 -4.17 29.90 1.58
C GLY A 477 -3.15 31.02 1.40
N TRP A 478 -3.14 31.71 0.27
CA TRP A 478 -2.11 32.68 -0.10
C TRP A 478 -2.58 33.71 -1.12
N THR A 479 -1.86 34.83 -1.21
CA THR A 479 -2.20 35.94 -2.11
C THR A 479 -1.22 36.01 -3.28
N SER A 480 -1.71 35.98 -4.50
CA SER A 480 -0.96 36.42 -5.67
C SER A 480 -1.01 37.94 -5.81
N GLY A 481 0.12 38.53 -6.18
CA GLY A 481 0.24 39.94 -6.56
C GLY A 481 -0.39 40.25 -7.93
N PRO A 482 -0.08 41.43 -8.50
CA PRO A 482 -0.71 41.89 -9.72
C PRO A 482 -0.59 40.88 -10.86
N GLY A 483 -1.71 40.54 -11.47
CA GLY A 483 -1.80 39.75 -12.68
C GLY A 483 -1.53 40.57 -13.94
N SER A 484 -1.61 39.92 -15.10
CA SER A 484 -1.55 40.61 -16.39
C SER A 484 -2.28 39.83 -17.49
N THR A 485 -2.43 40.44 -18.66
CA THR A 485 -2.99 39.79 -19.85
C THR A 485 -2.04 38.76 -20.45
N ASP A 486 -0.71 39.00 -20.35
CA ASP A 486 0.29 38.24 -21.13
C ASP A 486 1.40 37.59 -20.28
N ASN A 487 1.52 37.94 -18.98
CA ASN A 487 2.50 37.39 -18.05
C ASN A 487 1.87 36.44 -17.00
N GLY A 488 2.37 35.20 -16.95
CA GLY A 488 1.75 34.02 -16.37
C GLY A 488 2.59 33.29 -15.33
N ASN A 489 2.83 33.92 -14.18
CA ASN A 489 3.35 33.20 -13.02
C ASN A 489 2.21 32.60 -12.19
N THR A 490 1.29 33.43 -11.66
CA THR A 490 0.20 32.94 -10.78
C THR A 490 -1.15 33.67 -10.93
N ASN A 491 -1.27 34.68 -11.80
CA ASN A 491 -2.54 35.43 -11.93
C ASN A 491 -2.74 36.02 -13.34
N SER A 492 -2.40 35.28 -14.39
CA SER A 492 -2.70 35.74 -15.75
C SER A 492 -4.19 35.57 -16.05
N SER A 493 -4.81 36.62 -16.60
CA SER A 493 -6.25 36.65 -16.87
C SER A 493 -6.69 35.53 -17.82
N GLY A 494 -7.69 34.75 -17.42
CA GLY A 494 -8.29 33.69 -18.23
C GLY A 494 -7.49 32.38 -18.27
N ASN A 495 -6.34 32.32 -17.60
CA ASN A 495 -5.51 31.12 -17.56
C ASN A 495 -5.80 30.25 -16.34
N THR A 496 -5.79 28.92 -16.52
CA THR A 496 -5.99 27.96 -15.43
C THR A 496 -4.66 27.53 -14.85
N PHE A 497 -4.56 27.59 -13.53
CA PHE A 497 -3.41 27.18 -12.74
C PHE A 497 -3.80 26.00 -11.85
N VAL A 498 -2.82 25.16 -11.54
CA VAL A 498 -2.88 24.22 -10.43
C VAL A 498 -1.85 24.65 -9.39
N THR A 499 -2.20 24.49 -8.11
CA THR A 499 -1.33 24.78 -6.98
C THR A 499 -1.32 23.60 -6.01
N TRP A 500 -0.13 23.28 -5.53
CA TRP A 500 0.12 22.27 -4.51
C TRP A 500 0.71 22.97 -3.29
N ASN A 501 0.08 22.80 -2.13
CA ASN A 501 0.35 23.64 -0.97
C ASN A 501 0.59 22.74 0.24
N TRP A 502 1.74 22.86 0.89
CA TRP A 502 2.08 22.11 2.09
C TRP A 502 2.15 23.03 3.31
N LYS A 503 1.61 22.55 4.41
CA LYS A 503 1.82 23.10 5.75
C LYS A 503 3.06 22.48 6.36
N VAL A 504 3.98 23.31 6.81
CA VAL A 504 5.24 22.87 7.42
C VAL A 504 5.27 23.41 8.85
N GLY A 505 6.29 24.18 9.23
CA GLY A 505 6.49 24.65 10.60
C GLY A 505 5.81 25.98 10.94
N GLY A 506 5.22 26.67 9.97
CA GLY A 506 4.72 28.04 10.09
C GLY A 506 5.74 29.09 9.65
N ASN A 507 5.31 30.36 9.64
CA ASN A 507 6.06 31.48 9.08
C ASN A 507 6.13 32.72 10.00
N SER A 508 5.90 32.52 11.29
CA SER A 508 5.79 33.60 12.28
C SER A 508 7.13 34.20 12.72
N ASN A 509 8.25 33.55 12.42
CA ASN A 509 9.61 34.01 12.72
C ASN A 509 10.63 33.43 11.70
N THR A 510 11.94 33.59 11.94
CA THR A 510 13.01 33.00 11.09
C THR A 510 13.14 31.49 11.27
N TYR A 511 12.94 30.99 12.48
CA TYR A 511 13.01 29.57 12.82
C TYR A 511 11.65 29.11 13.30
N ASN A 512 10.96 28.29 12.51
CA ASN A 512 9.62 27.82 12.81
C ASN A 512 9.60 26.31 12.92
N LYS A 513 8.85 25.81 13.91
CA LYS A 513 8.72 24.38 14.17
C LYS A 513 7.34 24.08 14.76
N ASN A 514 6.64 23.13 14.14
CA ASN A 514 5.33 22.62 14.56
C ASN A 514 4.31 23.75 14.85
N GLY A 515 4.26 24.77 13.99
CA GLY A 515 3.36 25.92 14.10
C GLY A 515 3.83 27.03 15.05
N THR A 516 5.01 26.90 15.66
CA THR A 516 5.58 27.90 16.59
C THR A 516 6.81 28.56 15.97
N GLY A 517 6.89 29.89 16.02
CA GLY A 517 8.08 30.65 15.64
C GLY A 517 9.00 30.95 16.82
N TYR A 518 10.31 30.87 16.58
CA TYR A 518 11.38 31.03 17.55
C TYR A 518 12.36 32.10 17.08
N ALA A 519 12.96 32.83 18.03
CA ALA A 519 13.88 33.93 17.76
C ALA A 519 15.30 33.47 17.36
N SER A 520 15.66 32.22 17.64
CA SER A 520 16.98 31.67 17.34
C SER A 520 16.93 30.20 16.93
N ALA A 521 17.97 29.75 16.21
CA ALA A 521 18.12 28.35 15.81
C ALA A 521 18.15 27.40 17.02
N ALA A 522 18.84 27.79 18.10
CA ALA A 522 18.96 27.00 19.31
C ALA A 522 17.61 26.79 20.00
N ASP A 523 16.77 27.84 20.09
CA ASP A 523 15.43 27.73 20.69
C ASP A 523 14.51 26.80 19.90
N ALA A 524 14.69 26.73 18.58
CA ALA A 524 13.96 25.79 17.71
C ALA A 524 14.56 24.37 17.70
N GLY A 525 15.71 24.14 18.34
CA GLY A 525 16.46 22.89 18.28
C GLY A 525 17.08 22.61 16.89
N MET A 526 17.48 23.68 16.21
CA MET A 526 18.10 23.69 14.87
C MET A 526 19.60 23.97 14.93
N ASP A 527 20.26 23.57 16.03
CA ASP A 527 21.69 23.75 16.33
C ASP A 527 22.44 22.42 16.54
N VAL A 528 21.81 21.27 16.26
CA VAL A 528 22.37 19.91 16.45
C VAL A 528 23.42 19.49 15.40
N GLY A 529 23.94 20.43 14.61
CA GLY A 529 24.95 20.24 13.57
C GLY A 529 26.09 21.26 13.67
N ASN A 530 27.11 21.12 12.82
CA ASN A 530 28.26 22.05 12.80
C ASN A 530 28.13 23.17 11.74
N ILE A 531 26.96 23.27 11.11
CA ILE A 531 26.55 24.36 10.23
C ILE A 531 25.35 25.08 10.86
N THR A 532 25.48 26.39 11.05
CA THR A 532 24.37 27.23 11.51
C THR A 532 23.37 27.45 10.39
N THR A 533 22.10 27.18 10.66
CA THR A 533 20.98 27.46 9.74
C THR A 533 20.65 28.96 9.74
N THR A 534 20.29 29.49 8.58
CA THR A 534 19.85 30.89 8.41
C THR A 534 18.34 31.05 8.49
N GLY A 535 17.59 29.95 8.36
CA GLY A 535 16.15 29.91 8.56
C GLY A 535 15.62 28.48 8.53
N SER A 536 14.46 28.25 9.12
CA SER A 536 13.80 26.95 9.09
C SER A 536 12.28 27.02 9.20
N SER A 537 11.62 26.04 8.61
CA SER A 537 10.22 25.70 8.85
C SER A 537 10.14 24.18 8.94
N VAL A 538 9.80 23.63 10.10
CA VAL A 538 9.85 22.18 10.38
C VAL A 538 8.51 21.68 10.88
N ASN A 539 7.97 20.63 10.26
CA ASN A 539 6.87 19.85 10.78
C ASN A 539 7.33 18.42 11.04
N THR A 540 7.60 18.12 12.31
CA THR A 540 8.09 16.78 12.70
C THR A 540 7.01 15.71 12.60
N GLU A 541 5.74 16.12 12.68
CA GLU A 541 4.60 15.20 12.61
C GLU A 541 4.37 14.75 11.16
N ASN A 542 4.33 15.70 10.22
CA ASN A 542 4.14 15.44 8.79
C ASN A 542 5.40 14.91 8.07
N GLY A 543 6.55 14.92 8.74
CA GLY A 543 7.83 14.54 8.14
C GLY A 543 8.28 15.48 7.03
N ILE A 544 8.03 16.78 7.16
CA ILE A 544 8.42 17.80 6.16
C ILE A 544 9.24 18.90 6.83
N SER A 545 10.32 19.34 6.19
CA SER A 545 11.04 20.55 6.60
C SER A 545 11.62 21.33 5.43
N ILE A 546 11.72 22.65 5.63
CA ILE A 546 12.39 23.62 4.76
C ILE A 546 13.54 24.20 5.58
N ILE A 547 14.77 24.00 5.13
CA ILE A 547 15.98 24.43 5.86
C ILE A 547 16.83 25.30 4.95
N GLN A 548 17.28 26.44 5.48
CA GLN A 548 18.17 27.34 4.76
C GLN A 548 19.52 27.48 5.49
N TRP A 549 20.61 27.54 4.73
CA TRP A 549 21.96 27.77 5.26
C TRP A 549 22.89 28.40 4.22
N THR A 550 24.04 28.91 4.65
CA THR A 550 25.12 29.29 3.70
C THR A 550 25.94 28.06 3.32
N GLY A 551 25.94 27.73 2.03
CA GLY A 551 26.60 26.56 1.47
C GLY A 551 28.09 26.48 1.81
N ILE A 552 28.53 25.27 2.13
CA ILE A 552 29.91 24.93 2.48
C ILE A 552 30.28 23.64 1.76
N ASP A 553 31.33 23.70 0.94
CA ASP A 553 31.85 22.55 0.19
C ASP A 553 33.02 21.91 0.95
N THR A 554 32.74 21.35 2.12
CA THR A 554 33.73 20.68 2.99
C THR A 554 33.11 19.42 3.57
N VAL A 555 33.82 18.29 3.45
CA VAL A 555 33.38 16.99 3.97
C VAL A 555 33.20 17.02 5.49
N GLY A 556 32.21 16.30 6.00
CA GLY A 556 31.90 16.17 7.43
C GLY A 556 31.13 17.35 8.01
N LYS A 557 30.66 18.26 7.17
CA LYS A 557 29.78 19.36 7.58
C LYS A 557 28.35 18.87 7.70
N THR A 558 27.69 19.22 8.81
CA THR A 558 26.36 18.71 9.17
C THR A 558 25.35 19.83 9.31
N ILE A 559 24.25 19.73 8.56
CA ILE A 559 23.14 20.68 8.50
C ILE A 559 21.94 20.04 9.21
N PRO A 560 21.35 20.65 10.25
CA PRO A 560 20.20 20.07 10.93
C PRO A 560 18.94 20.11 10.05
N HIS A 561 18.19 19.00 9.98
CA HIS A 561 16.93 18.93 9.23
C HIS A 561 15.67 18.93 10.12
N GLY A 562 15.84 18.92 11.44
CA GLY A 562 14.77 19.12 12.41
C GLY A 562 13.96 17.87 12.79
N PHE A 563 14.28 16.69 12.24
CA PHE A 563 13.63 15.42 12.60
C PHE A 563 14.48 14.61 13.61
N SER A 564 13.88 13.56 14.17
CA SER A 564 14.54 12.58 15.05
C SER A 564 14.94 11.29 14.32
N SER A 565 14.70 11.22 13.02
CA SER A 565 15.10 10.14 12.12
C SER A 565 15.46 10.72 10.76
N ALA A 566 16.27 10.00 9.98
CA ALA A 566 16.67 10.42 8.65
C ALA A 566 15.44 10.65 7.73
N PRO A 567 15.50 11.64 6.82
CA PRO A 567 14.54 11.76 5.73
C PRO A 567 14.70 10.63 4.70
N ASP A 568 13.68 10.44 3.85
CA ASP A 568 13.74 9.46 2.75
C ASP A 568 14.24 10.12 1.45
N VAL A 569 13.92 11.40 1.26
CA VAL A 569 14.37 12.22 0.13
C VAL A 569 14.63 13.66 0.59
N VAL A 570 15.67 14.26 0.00
CA VAL A 570 16.03 15.67 0.22
C VAL A 570 16.23 16.33 -1.13
N ILE A 571 15.52 17.43 -1.36
CA ILE A 571 15.67 18.24 -2.56
C ILE A 571 16.39 19.53 -2.18
N THR A 572 17.57 19.79 -2.75
CA THR A 572 18.34 21.00 -2.51
C THR A 572 18.36 21.92 -3.72
N LYS A 573 18.36 23.23 -3.44
CA LYS A 573 18.52 24.27 -4.45
C LYS A 573 19.39 25.40 -3.90
N ALA A 574 20.41 25.76 -4.67
CA ALA A 574 21.19 26.96 -4.40
C ALA A 574 20.41 28.21 -4.81
N ASN A 575 20.47 29.27 -4.00
CA ASN A 575 19.79 30.56 -4.22
C ASN A 575 20.52 31.44 -5.23
N THR A 576 21.04 30.82 -6.28
CA THR A 576 21.74 31.50 -7.36
C THR A 576 21.58 30.76 -8.68
N ALA A 577 21.94 31.48 -9.75
CA ALA A 577 21.95 30.99 -11.11
C ALA A 577 22.95 29.87 -11.35
N GLY A 578 22.62 28.97 -12.27
CA GLY A 578 23.56 27.95 -12.78
C GLY A 578 23.59 26.63 -12.01
N TYR A 579 22.76 26.49 -10.97
CA TYR A 579 22.67 25.27 -10.16
C TYR A 579 21.31 24.58 -10.31
N GLY A 580 21.35 23.26 -10.56
CA GLY A 580 20.17 22.41 -10.68
C GLY A 580 19.49 22.11 -9.34
N TRP A 581 18.34 21.44 -9.40
CA TRP A 581 17.57 20.96 -8.25
C TRP A 581 17.99 19.54 -7.89
N VAL A 582 18.98 19.39 -7.01
CA VAL A 582 19.49 18.07 -6.66
C VAL A 582 18.49 17.36 -5.77
N THR A 583 18.15 16.12 -6.10
CA THR A 583 17.23 15.27 -5.34
C THR A 583 18.00 14.07 -4.84
N PHE A 584 18.45 14.12 -3.59
CA PHE A 584 19.10 13.03 -2.89
C PHE A 584 18.06 12.04 -2.37
N THR A 585 18.31 10.74 -2.49
CA THR A 585 17.39 9.69 -2.04
C THR A 585 18.11 8.42 -1.61
N ASN A 586 17.58 7.76 -0.58
CA ASN A 586 18.07 6.45 -0.12
C ASN A 586 17.23 5.28 -0.64
N VAL A 587 16.23 5.55 -1.49
CA VAL A 587 15.28 4.52 -1.95
C VAL A 587 15.93 3.47 -2.86
N PHE A 588 16.99 3.84 -3.60
CA PHE A 588 17.63 2.98 -4.60
C PHE A 588 18.91 2.33 -4.15
N SER A 589 19.37 2.58 -2.92
CA SER A 589 20.72 2.27 -2.49
C SER A 589 21.09 0.80 -2.74
N GLN A 590 21.69 0.53 -3.90
CA GLN A 590 22.34 -0.73 -4.25
C GLN A 590 23.73 -0.82 -3.61
N ASN A 591 24.16 0.22 -2.89
CA ASN A 591 25.42 0.29 -2.16
C ASN A 591 25.29 1.30 -1.01
N THR A 592 26.27 1.37 -0.11
CA THR A 592 26.33 2.18 1.12
C THR A 592 26.32 3.72 0.92
N THR A 593 25.78 4.22 -0.19
CA THR A 593 25.87 5.61 -0.66
C THR A 593 24.51 6.14 -1.11
N THR A 594 24.17 7.38 -0.74
CA THR A 594 22.96 8.09 -1.19
C THR A 594 23.00 8.37 -2.68
N ASP A 595 21.95 7.99 -3.41
CA ASP A 595 21.80 8.28 -4.83
C ASP A 595 21.23 9.69 -5.05
N TYR A 596 21.42 10.25 -6.25
CA TYR A 596 20.82 11.54 -6.57
C TYR A 596 20.30 11.66 -8.01
N LEU A 597 19.33 12.55 -8.16
CA LEU A 597 18.66 12.93 -9.40
C LEU A 597 18.62 14.46 -9.52
N TYR A 598 18.10 14.97 -10.63
CA TYR A 598 17.75 16.38 -10.78
C TYR A 598 16.25 16.51 -11.07
N LEU A 599 15.53 17.28 -10.25
CA LEU A 599 14.08 17.50 -10.45
C LEU A 599 13.78 18.28 -11.73
N ASN A 600 14.74 19.07 -12.20
CA ASN A 600 14.65 19.90 -13.41
C ASN A 600 15.41 19.31 -14.61
N ASP A 601 15.65 18.00 -14.63
CA ASP A 601 16.37 17.32 -15.71
C ASP A 601 15.78 15.93 -15.98
N VAL A 602 16.12 15.36 -17.14
CA VAL A 602 15.77 14.00 -17.58
C VAL A 602 16.83 12.95 -17.18
N ALA A 603 17.96 13.39 -16.61
CA ALA A 603 19.04 12.53 -16.14
C ALA A 603 18.53 11.34 -15.31
N ALA A 604 19.22 10.21 -15.45
CA ALA A 604 18.95 8.96 -14.75
C ALA A 604 20.11 8.61 -13.82
N ILE A 605 19.83 7.77 -12.82
CA ILE A 605 20.82 7.14 -11.95
C ILE A 605 21.64 6.16 -12.79
N ALA A 606 20.97 5.25 -13.55
CA ALA A 606 21.67 4.34 -14.46
C ALA A 606 21.99 5.06 -15.78
N GLY A 607 23.26 5.43 -15.96
CA GLY A 607 23.77 6.00 -17.21
C GLY A 607 24.50 7.33 -17.09
N ALA A 608 24.58 7.92 -15.90
CA ALA A 608 25.41 9.08 -15.65
C ALA A 608 26.64 8.73 -14.80
N SER A 609 27.74 9.46 -14.98
CA SER A 609 29.00 9.43 -14.23
C SER A 609 28.87 9.76 -12.73
N PHE A 610 27.70 9.49 -12.15
CA PHE A 610 27.16 10.07 -10.92
C PHE A 610 26.47 9.05 -10.00
N GLY A 611 26.23 7.82 -10.46
CA GLY A 611 25.89 6.67 -9.61
C GLY A 611 27.17 6.01 -9.10
N GLY A 612 27.61 6.39 -7.89
CA GLY A 612 28.81 5.81 -7.26
C GLY A 612 29.53 6.72 -6.26
N THR A 613 29.11 7.98 -6.10
CA THR A 613 29.69 8.91 -5.12
C THR A 613 28.60 9.46 -4.22
N ASN A 614 28.71 9.19 -2.91
CA ASN A 614 27.82 9.75 -1.90
C ASN A 614 28.15 11.23 -1.69
N TYR A 615 27.27 12.13 -2.14
CA TYR A 615 27.42 13.57 -1.88
C TYR A 615 26.71 14.02 -0.60
N CYS A 616 25.72 13.27 -0.12
CA CYS A 616 24.91 13.63 1.04
C CYS A 616 24.59 12.41 1.90
N THR A 617 25.07 12.32 3.14
CA THR A 617 24.61 11.27 4.07
C THR A 617 23.41 11.77 4.86
N PHE A 618 22.36 10.95 4.96
CA PHE A 618 21.20 11.24 5.80
C PHE A 618 21.40 10.63 7.19
N ASN A 619 21.75 11.46 8.17
CA ASN A 619 21.83 11.06 9.57
C ASN A 619 20.46 11.24 10.25
N PRO A 620 20.23 10.68 11.46
CA PRO A 620 18.95 10.81 12.14
C PRO A 620 18.47 12.26 12.39
N THR A 621 19.40 13.21 12.55
CA THR A 621 19.09 14.60 12.90
C THR A 621 19.75 15.63 11.96
N THR A 622 20.67 15.19 11.10
CA THR A 622 21.46 16.07 10.22
C THR A 622 21.64 15.49 8.82
N LEU A 623 21.84 16.37 7.86
CA LEU A 623 22.37 16.05 6.53
C LEU A 623 23.87 16.31 6.57
N GLU A 624 24.68 15.37 6.11
CA GLU A 624 26.13 15.51 6.11
C GLU A 624 26.68 15.59 4.69
N VAL A 625 27.55 16.57 4.45
CA VAL A 625 28.34 16.66 3.22
C VAL A 625 29.33 15.50 3.19
N ALA A 626 29.00 14.46 2.42
CA ALA A 626 29.76 13.22 2.39
C ALA A 626 30.97 13.30 1.43
N THR A 627 30.85 14.08 0.36
CA THR A 627 31.91 14.34 -0.62
C THR A 627 31.80 15.79 -1.11
N THR A 628 32.93 16.43 -1.43
CA THR A 628 32.94 17.75 -2.09
C THR A 628 32.33 17.67 -3.49
N GLY A 629 31.62 18.70 -3.93
CA GLY A 629 30.85 18.70 -5.19
C GLY A 629 29.35 18.56 -4.95
N GLY A 630 28.57 18.03 -5.90
CA GLY A 630 27.14 17.73 -5.66
C GLY A 630 26.22 18.93 -5.41
N ASN A 631 26.62 20.14 -5.81
CA ASN A 631 25.93 21.43 -5.60
C ASN A 631 25.90 21.96 -4.15
N TRP A 632 26.85 21.60 -3.28
CA TRP A 632 27.07 22.20 -1.95
C TRP A 632 27.74 23.60 -1.97
N SER A 633 27.50 24.38 -3.02
CA SER A 633 28.26 25.57 -3.42
C SER A 633 28.67 26.49 -2.26
N TYR A 634 29.98 26.65 -2.10
CA TYR A 634 30.57 27.46 -1.03
C TYR A 634 30.15 28.94 -1.13
N GLY A 635 29.69 29.50 -0.01
CA GLY A 635 29.35 30.92 0.12
C GLY A 635 28.04 31.35 -0.55
N VAL A 636 27.25 30.40 -1.05
CA VAL A 636 25.94 30.63 -1.65
C VAL A 636 24.86 30.11 -0.70
N GLU A 637 23.82 30.88 -0.46
CA GLU A 637 22.67 30.41 0.32
C GLU A 637 21.98 29.23 -0.36
N GLN A 638 21.59 28.22 0.43
CA GLN A 638 21.03 26.96 -0.03
C GLN A 638 19.73 26.70 0.72
N THR A 639 18.78 26.10 0.02
CA THR A 639 17.50 25.66 0.61
C THR A 639 17.29 24.18 0.36
N ALA A 640 16.93 23.45 1.41
CA ALA A 640 16.62 22.03 1.37
C ALA A 640 15.16 21.78 1.77
N TYR A 641 14.46 21.02 0.94
CA TYR A 641 13.15 20.47 1.22
C TYR A 641 13.33 18.99 1.59
N CYS A 642 13.16 18.67 2.86
CA CYS A 642 13.34 17.31 3.38
C CYS A 642 11.96 16.65 3.55
N PHE A 643 11.82 15.42 3.04
CA PHE A 643 10.59 14.65 3.16
C PHE A 643 10.86 13.26 3.72
N LYS A 644 10.00 12.85 4.64
CA LYS A 644 9.97 11.52 5.24
C LYS A 644 8.57 10.92 5.08
N SER A 645 8.51 9.64 4.74
CA SER A 645 7.29 8.86 4.65
C SER A 645 6.61 8.86 6.01
N THR A 646 5.33 9.20 5.99
CA THR A 646 4.53 9.38 7.19
C THR A 646 3.23 8.60 6.99
N PRO A 647 2.97 7.55 7.80
CA PRO A 647 1.79 6.71 7.64
C PRO A 647 0.48 7.52 7.55
N GLY A 648 -0.34 7.21 6.55
CA GLY A 648 -1.60 7.90 6.30
C GLY A 648 -1.48 9.26 5.60
N PHE A 649 -0.27 9.79 5.37
CA PHE A 649 -0.05 11.11 4.78
C PHE A 649 0.89 11.12 3.57
N SER A 650 2.06 10.49 3.66
CA SER A 650 3.05 10.49 2.58
C SER A 650 3.76 9.14 2.46
N LEU A 651 4.11 8.76 1.22
CA LEU A 651 4.97 7.60 0.96
C LEU A 651 5.98 7.93 -0.13
N ILE A 652 7.25 7.65 0.17
CA ILE A 652 8.39 7.73 -0.74
C ILE A 652 8.90 6.31 -0.97
N GLY A 653 9.10 5.91 -2.22
CA GLY A 653 9.51 4.54 -2.53
C GLY A 653 9.88 4.32 -3.98
N LYS A 654 10.02 3.04 -4.34
CA LYS A 654 10.28 2.60 -5.70
C LYS A 654 9.42 1.43 -6.13
N TYR A 655 9.34 1.23 -7.44
CA TYR A 655 8.83 0.02 -8.07
C TYR A 655 9.64 -0.30 -9.33
N THR A 656 9.59 -1.54 -9.78
CA THR A 656 10.21 -1.97 -11.04
C THR A 656 9.13 -2.11 -12.11
N GLY A 657 9.36 -1.48 -13.27
CA GLY A 657 8.45 -1.54 -14.40
C GLY A 657 8.41 -2.92 -15.03
N THR A 658 7.24 -3.26 -15.56
CA THR A 658 6.92 -4.58 -16.14
C THR A 658 6.84 -4.55 -17.66
N GLY A 659 6.69 -3.37 -18.27
CA GLY A 659 6.43 -3.18 -19.71
C GLY A 659 5.08 -3.70 -20.19
N SER A 660 4.26 -4.26 -19.29
CA SER A 660 2.96 -4.84 -19.59
C SER A 660 1.86 -3.87 -19.19
N ALA A 661 0.77 -3.83 -19.97
CA ALA A 661 -0.46 -3.12 -19.59
C ALA A 661 -1.43 -4.01 -18.78
N THR A 662 -1.14 -5.30 -18.61
CA THR A 662 -2.03 -6.28 -17.95
C THR A 662 -1.44 -6.87 -16.67
N ASN A 663 -0.12 -6.90 -16.54
CA ASN A 663 0.59 -7.32 -15.33
C ASN A 663 1.44 -6.14 -14.87
N THR A 664 0.82 -5.19 -14.16
CA THR A 664 1.44 -3.91 -13.83
C THR A 664 1.70 -3.74 -12.34
N PRO A 665 2.67 -2.90 -11.95
CA PRO A 665 2.93 -2.61 -10.54
C PRO A 665 1.72 -2.00 -9.81
N ILE A 666 1.40 -2.54 -8.64
CA ILE A 666 0.44 -1.97 -7.68
C ILE A 666 1.21 -1.50 -6.44
N ILE A 667 0.99 -0.25 -6.04
CA ILE A 667 1.66 0.40 -4.92
C ILE A 667 0.61 0.65 -3.83
N TYR A 668 0.79 0.01 -2.68
CA TYR A 668 -0.06 0.20 -1.50
C TYR A 668 0.53 1.29 -0.60
N THR A 669 -0.16 2.43 -0.54
CA THR A 669 0.25 3.60 0.26
C THR A 669 -0.43 3.63 1.63
N GLY A 670 -1.52 2.88 1.81
CA GLY A 670 -2.35 2.94 3.03
C GLY A 670 -3.24 4.18 3.12
N PHE A 671 -3.26 5.01 2.07
CA PHE A 671 -4.11 6.20 1.93
C PHE A 671 -4.40 6.47 0.45
N LYS A 672 -5.45 7.23 0.14
CA LYS A 672 -5.72 7.66 -1.23
C LYS A 672 -4.77 8.79 -1.63
N PRO A 673 -3.87 8.61 -2.61
CA PRO A 673 -2.97 9.68 -2.99
C PRO A 673 -3.75 10.83 -3.66
N ALA A 674 -3.42 12.06 -3.28
CA ALA A 674 -3.92 13.28 -3.90
C ALA A 674 -2.93 13.86 -4.93
N TRP A 675 -1.65 13.52 -4.78
CA TRP A 675 -0.56 13.99 -5.60
C TRP A 675 0.51 12.91 -5.70
N ILE A 676 1.02 12.66 -6.90
CA ILE A 676 2.08 11.68 -7.16
C ILE A 676 3.10 12.27 -8.14
N LEU A 677 4.37 12.11 -7.81
CA LEU A 677 5.50 12.44 -8.67
C LEU A 677 6.35 11.19 -8.90
N ILE A 678 6.60 10.83 -10.17
CA ILE A 678 7.29 9.60 -10.58
C ILE A 678 8.48 9.93 -11.50
N LYS A 679 9.58 9.19 -11.37
CA LYS A 679 10.75 9.26 -12.27
C LYS A 679 11.28 7.87 -12.60
N ASN A 680 11.44 7.57 -13.89
CA ASN A 680 12.27 6.45 -14.34
C ASN A 680 13.74 6.77 -14.04
N VAL A 681 14.36 5.99 -13.17
CA VAL A 681 15.74 6.25 -12.72
C VAL A 681 16.79 5.54 -13.55
N ASP A 682 16.38 4.71 -14.51
CA ASP A 682 17.31 3.95 -15.36
C ASP A 682 17.40 4.47 -16.80
N ARG A 683 16.73 5.60 -17.10
CA ARG A 683 16.68 6.14 -18.47
C ARG A 683 16.82 7.67 -18.53
N SER A 684 17.96 8.13 -19.06
CA SER A 684 18.37 9.54 -19.15
C SER A 684 17.62 10.39 -20.21
N THR A 685 16.48 9.93 -20.70
CA THR A 685 15.64 10.63 -21.71
C THR A 685 14.19 10.78 -21.26
N THR A 686 13.91 10.52 -19.98
CA THR A 686 12.55 10.52 -19.42
C THR A 686 12.44 11.63 -18.39
N SER A 687 11.45 12.49 -18.54
CA SER A 687 11.12 13.52 -17.55
C SER A 687 10.43 12.92 -16.33
N TRP A 688 10.33 13.72 -15.28
CA TRP A 688 9.46 13.45 -14.14
C TRP A 688 7.99 13.58 -14.55
N ILE A 689 7.12 12.70 -14.06
CA ILE A 689 5.67 12.79 -14.28
C ILE A 689 4.97 13.17 -12.97
N LEU A 690 4.19 14.26 -13.02
CA LEU A 690 3.38 14.74 -11.90
C LEU A 690 1.89 14.60 -12.21
N MET A 691 1.19 13.83 -11.38
CA MET A 691 -0.26 13.65 -11.41
C MET A 691 -0.90 14.16 -10.11
N ASP A 692 -2.13 14.67 -10.22
CA ASP A 692 -2.89 15.12 -9.05
C ASP A 692 -4.41 15.04 -9.25
N ILE A 693 -5.13 15.08 -8.12
CA ILE A 693 -6.59 14.96 -8.05
C ILE A 693 -7.36 16.18 -8.56
N ALA A 694 -6.74 17.37 -8.60
CA ALA A 694 -7.44 18.56 -9.06
C ALA A 694 -7.62 18.55 -10.59
N ARG A 695 -6.70 17.90 -11.31
CA ARG A 695 -6.75 17.71 -12.77
C ARG A 695 -7.28 16.34 -13.19
N ASN A 696 -7.32 15.38 -12.27
CA ASN A 696 -7.84 14.05 -12.48
C ASN A 696 -8.85 13.70 -11.36
N THR A 697 -10.14 13.89 -11.61
CA THR A 697 -11.18 13.69 -10.58
C THR A 697 -11.75 12.27 -10.56
N THR A 698 -11.50 11.49 -11.61
CA THR A 698 -11.96 10.11 -11.76
C THR A 698 -10.83 9.22 -12.27
N SER A 699 -10.68 8.04 -11.66
CA SER A 699 -9.73 7.03 -12.13
C SER A 699 -10.21 6.42 -13.46
N PRO A 700 -9.31 6.13 -14.42
CA PRO A 700 -7.85 6.28 -14.35
C PRO A 700 -7.36 7.72 -14.57
N PHE A 701 -6.23 8.06 -13.95
CA PHE A 701 -5.54 9.34 -14.16
C PHE A 701 -4.68 9.23 -15.40
N SER A 702 -4.86 10.17 -16.33
CA SER A 702 -4.10 10.24 -17.58
C SER A 702 -3.62 11.66 -17.90
N ASN A 703 -4.06 12.66 -17.13
CA ASN A 703 -3.56 14.02 -17.21
C ASN A 703 -2.35 14.19 -16.29
N TYR A 704 -1.23 14.63 -16.84
CA TYR A 704 0.01 14.83 -16.09
C TYR A 704 0.74 16.12 -16.49
N LEU A 705 1.73 16.50 -15.69
CA LEU A 705 2.67 17.58 -15.96
C LEU A 705 4.09 17.06 -15.91
N LEU A 706 4.98 17.75 -16.63
CA LEU A 706 6.41 17.53 -16.60
C LEU A 706 7.07 18.71 -15.87
N PRO A 707 7.54 18.54 -14.62
CA PRO A 707 8.13 19.61 -13.81
C PRO A 707 9.27 20.38 -14.50
N ASP A 708 10.10 19.69 -15.28
CA ASP A 708 11.24 20.20 -16.02
C ASP A 708 10.87 20.90 -17.33
N TYR A 709 9.58 20.94 -17.69
CA TYR A 709 9.11 21.39 -18.99
C TYR A 709 8.06 22.51 -18.90
N ALA A 710 8.08 23.41 -19.89
CA ALA A 710 7.21 24.59 -19.90
C ALA A 710 5.75 24.27 -20.26
N TYR A 711 5.49 23.19 -20.97
CA TYR A 711 4.15 22.90 -21.48
C TYR A 711 3.12 22.70 -20.36
N GLY A 712 1.86 22.95 -20.71
CA GLY A 712 0.71 22.73 -19.84
C GLY A 712 0.39 21.24 -19.66
N THR A 713 -0.88 20.91 -19.44
CA THR A 713 -1.30 19.53 -19.19
C THR A 713 -1.04 18.63 -20.40
N TYR A 714 -0.37 17.51 -20.16
CA TYR A 714 -0.26 16.40 -21.12
C TYR A 714 -1.32 15.35 -20.83
N THR A 715 -1.72 14.62 -21.87
CA THR A 715 -2.58 13.45 -21.76
C THR A 715 -2.04 12.36 -22.68
N SER A 716 -1.85 11.14 -22.16
CA SER A 716 -1.29 10.01 -22.92
C SER A 716 -1.93 8.71 -22.45
N ALA A 717 -2.31 7.85 -23.40
CA ALA A 717 -2.80 6.51 -23.09
C ALA A 717 -1.69 5.57 -22.57
N GLY A 718 -0.42 5.95 -22.75
CA GLY A 718 0.73 5.21 -22.22
C GLY A 718 1.15 5.64 -20.82
N ASP A 719 0.67 6.78 -20.33
CA ASP A 719 1.05 7.40 -19.05
C ASP A 719 -0.15 7.47 -18.11
N VAL A 720 -0.65 6.29 -17.74
CA VAL A 720 -1.92 6.14 -17.01
C VAL A 720 -1.71 5.47 -15.67
N VAL A 721 -2.42 5.93 -14.64
CA VAL A 721 -2.39 5.37 -13.28
C VAL A 721 -3.82 5.17 -12.76
N ASN A 722 -4.15 3.95 -12.33
CA ASN A 722 -5.38 3.65 -11.59
C ASN A 722 -5.19 4.07 -10.12
N TYR A 723 -6.22 4.64 -9.49
CA TYR A 723 -6.17 5.14 -8.12
C TYR A 723 -7.17 4.38 -7.26
N TYR A 724 -6.73 4.04 -6.05
CA TYR A 724 -7.50 3.32 -5.06
C TYR A 724 -7.48 4.08 -3.73
N ASP A 725 -8.40 3.75 -2.83
CA ASP A 725 -8.45 4.42 -1.52
C ASP A 725 -7.25 4.08 -0.62
N ASN A 726 -6.46 3.07 -0.99
CA ASN A 726 -5.27 2.61 -0.27
C ASN A 726 -3.99 2.60 -1.12
N GLY A 727 -4.00 3.19 -2.32
CA GLY A 727 -2.87 3.04 -3.24
C GLY A 727 -3.14 3.52 -4.66
N PHE A 728 -2.24 3.11 -5.55
CA PHE A 728 -2.36 3.33 -6.98
C PHE A 728 -1.73 2.17 -7.75
N GLN A 729 -2.15 1.96 -8.98
CA GLN A 729 -1.58 0.97 -9.88
C GLN A 729 -1.16 1.66 -11.17
N ILE A 730 0.06 1.37 -11.62
CA ILE A 730 0.51 1.82 -12.92
C ILE A 730 -0.32 1.08 -13.98
N ALA A 731 -0.98 1.77 -14.89
CA ALA A 731 -1.83 1.16 -15.91
C ALA A 731 -1.24 1.30 -17.32
N GLY A 732 -0.36 2.30 -17.51
CA GLY A 732 0.35 2.54 -18.75
C GLY A 732 1.56 1.63 -18.96
N SER A 733 2.09 1.60 -20.19
CA SER A 733 3.29 0.83 -20.58
C SER A 733 4.43 1.74 -21.10
N SER A 734 4.37 3.05 -20.84
CA SER A 734 5.34 4.00 -21.39
C SER A 734 6.72 3.87 -20.74
N ASN A 735 7.71 4.47 -21.42
CA ASN A 735 9.05 4.64 -20.87
C ASN A 735 9.07 5.50 -19.58
N PHE A 736 8.06 6.33 -19.36
CA PHE A 736 8.04 7.27 -18.23
C PHE A 736 7.42 6.66 -16.97
N LEU A 737 6.59 5.62 -17.10
CA LEU A 737 5.92 4.98 -15.95
C LEU A 737 6.17 3.48 -15.78
N ASN A 738 6.45 2.72 -16.85
CA ASN A 738 6.40 1.25 -16.73
C ASN A 738 7.30 0.50 -17.71
N GLN A 739 8.44 1.05 -18.11
CA GLN A 739 9.41 0.33 -18.94
C GLN A 739 9.84 -0.97 -18.25
N ALA A 740 9.77 -2.10 -18.96
CA ALA A 740 10.15 -3.41 -18.43
C ALA A 740 11.60 -3.41 -17.89
N GLY A 741 11.75 -3.85 -16.65
CA GLY A 741 13.05 -4.02 -15.99
C GLY A 741 13.69 -2.73 -15.47
N ASN A 742 13.09 -1.56 -15.71
CA ASN A 742 13.60 -0.29 -15.16
C ASN A 742 13.04 -0.06 -13.75
N ASP A 743 13.85 0.51 -12.88
CA ASP A 743 13.43 1.04 -11.58
C ASP A 743 12.84 2.46 -11.71
N PHE A 744 11.84 2.74 -10.89
CA PHE A 744 11.11 4.01 -10.85
C PHE A 744 11.04 4.53 -9.42
N PHE A 745 11.34 5.81 -9.24
CA PHE A 745 11.13 6.55 -8.00
C PHE A 745 9.72 7.10 -7.95
N PHE A 746 9.13 7.10 -6.76
CA PHE A 746 7.93 7.88 -6.52
C PHE A 746 7.94 8.56 -5.16
N ILE A 747 7.24 9.69 -5.10
CA ILE A 747 6.79 10.34 -3.86
C ILE A 747 5.32 10.70 -4.04
N CYS A 748 4.51 10.45 -3.02
CA CYS A 748 3.08 10.76 -3.03
C CYS A 748 2.57 11.28 -1.69
N PHE A 749 1.50 12.08 -1.73
CA PHE A 749 0.85 12.69 -0.57
C PHE A 749 -0.66 12.51 -0.62
N ALA A 750 -1.29 12.29 0.54
CA ALA A 750 -2.73 12.44 0.76
C ALA A 750 -3.10 13.92 0.96
N SER A 751 -4.36 14.27 0.71
CA SER A 751 -4.95 15.62 0.88
C SER A 751 -6.32 15.53 1.53
#